data_AF-A0A8J5KAV4-F1
#
_entry.id   AF-A0A8J5KAV4-F1
#
_cell.length_a   1.000
_cell.length_b   1.000
_cell.length_c   1.000
_cell.angle_alpha   90.00
_cell.angle_beta   90.00
_cell.angle_gamma   90.00
#
_symmetry.space_group_name_H-M   'P 1'
#
loop_
_entity.id
_entity.type
_entity.pdbx_description
1 polymer ?
#
loop_
_entity_poly.entity_id
_entity_poly.type
_entity_poly.pdbx_seq_one_letter_code
_entity_poly.pdbx_strand_id
1 'polypeptide(L)'
;MQTVGMSLSRMVEVMENGGREVIVLLKVDSRASITEADDLDLARLPDRPRLKIERKRSFDERSLSEHLAGGNLPKVDSIESIFSNGGPRYVLDSPVSSRYLSFESHPMLAEAWDALWESIVLFRGQPVGTIAALDHSSEEALNYDQVFVRDFVPSAMAFLMNGEHDIVKNFLVKTLHLQGWEKKIDRFKLGEGVMPASFKVLHDPIRKTDNLIADFGDSAIGRVAPVDSGFWWIILLRAYTKATGDMTLAESPECQRGMRLILALCLSEGFDTFPTLLCADGCSMIDRRMGVYGYPIEIQALFFMALRCALSMLKEDGEGKEFIERIGIRLQALSYHMRNYFWLDFQKLNVIYRYKTEEYSHTAVNKFNVIPDSIPDWIFDFMPSRGGYFIGNVSPARMDFRWFALGNCIAILSSLSTPEQSAAIMDLLEERWEELVGEMPLKIAYPTLDDHEWRIMTGSDPKNTRWSYHNGGSWPDFKVDRSFLVSAAVFLISPSGMSPSRMVEVMENGGREVMVLRKVDSRASITEADDLDLARLPDRPRLKIERKRSFDERSLSEHLAGGNLRKVDSIESIFSIGGPRSVLDSPVSSRYLSFEPHPMLAEAWDALRKSIVLFRGQPVGTIAALDHSSEEVLNYDQVFVRDFVPSAMAFLMNGEHDIVKNFLVKTLHLQGWEKKIDRFKLGEGVMPASFKVLHDPIRKTDNLIADFGDSAIGRVAPVDSGFWWIILLRAYTKATGDMTLAESPACQRGMRLILALCLSEGFDTFPTLLCADGCSMIDRRMGVYGYPIEIQALFFMALRCALSMLKEDGEGKEFIERIDIRLQALSYHMRSYFWLDFQQLNVIYRYKTEEYSHTAVNKFNVIPDSIPDWIFDFMPCRGGYFIGNVSPAKMDFRWFALGNCIAILSSLATPEQSAAIMDLLEERWEELVGEMPLKIAYPALESHEWRIITGSDPKNTRWSYHNGGSWPVLLWLFTAACIKTGRPQIARRAIHLAESRLSKDGWPEYYDGKLGRYIGKQARKFQTWSIAGYLVAKMMLEDPSHLGMVSLEEDRAMKPPVKRSASWTN
;
A
#
# COMPACT_ATOMS: atom_id res chain seq x y z
N MET A 1 22.92 -11.28 -38.22
CA MET A 1 23.45 -10.66 -39.45
C MET A 1 22.30 -9.96 -40.18
N GLN A 2 22.56 -8.84 -40.85
CA GLN A 2 21.64 -8.22 -41.81
C GLN A 2 21.71 -9.03 -43.14
N THR A 3 20.85 -8.93 -44.16
CA THR A 3 19.64 -8.11 -44.45
C THR A 3 18.71 -9.01 -45.30
N VAL A 4 17.42 -8.72 -45.56
CA VAL A 4 16.85 -7.81 -46.57
C VAL A 4 15.32 -7.82 -46.37
N GLY A 5 14.63 -6.70 -46.56
CA GLY A 5 13.16 -6.64 -46.55
C GLY A 5 12.56 -6.32 -47.93
N MET A 6 11.26 -6.57 -48.09
CA MET A 6 10.44 -6.04 -49.19
C MET A 6 9.08 -5.55 -48.68
N SER A 7 8.52 -4.55 -49.35
CA SER A 7 7.40 -3.73 -48.86
C SER A 7 6.01 -4.28 -49.23
N LEU A 8 5.06 -4.19 -48.30
CA LEU A 8 3.63 -4.17 -48.66
C LEU A 8 3.28 -2.81 -49.27
N SER A 9 2.80 -2.77 -50.52
CA SER A 9 2.20 -1.57 -51.11
C SER A 9 1.46 -1.84 -52.43
N ARG A 10 0.22 -2.36 -52.37
CA ARG A 10 -0.93 -2.10 -53.28
C ARG A 10 -1.96 -3.25 -53.28
N MET A 11 -3.07 -3.07 -52.57
CA MET A 11 -4.42 -3.13 -53.15
C MET A 11 -5.46 -2.71 -52.10
N VAL A 12 -6.11 -1.58 -52.35
CA VAL A 12 -7.23 -0.98 -51.60
C VAL A 12 -8.16 -0.37 -52.66
N GLU A 13 -9.46 -0.22 -52.35
CA GLU A 13 -10.53 0.35 -53.19
C GLU A 13 -10.90 -0.42 -54.48
N VAL A 14 -12.00 -1.18 -54.41
CA VAL A 14 -13.31 -0.72 -54.94
C VAL A 14 -14.39 -1.09 -53.90
N MET A 15 -15.46 -0.29 -53.80
CA MET A 15 -16.52 -0.41 -52.78
C MET A 15 -17.74 -1.24 -53.23
N GLU A 16 -18.49 -1.73 -52.23
CA GLU A 16 -19.95 -1.90 -52.19
C GLU A 16 -20.70 -2.45 -53.42
N ASN A 17 -21.28 -3.66 -53.29
CA ASN A 17 -22.74 -3.85 -53.12
C ASN A 17 -23.17 -5.33 -53.10
N GLY A 18 -24.26 -5.63 -52.37
CA GLY A 18 -25.05 -6.86 -52.52
C GLY A 18 -24.46 -8.13 -51.89
N GLY A 19 -25.13 -8.69 -50.87
CA GLY A 19 -24.69 -9.92 -50.20
C GLY A 19 -25.13 -11.21 -50.91
N ARG A 20 -24.32 -12.27 -50.74
CA ARG A 20 -24.73 -13.68 -50.75
C ARG A 20 -23.64 -14.53 -50.08
N GLU A 21 -24.05 -15.55 -49.36
CA GLU A 21 -23.14 -16.55 -48.80
C GLU A 21 -22.50 -17.40 -49.91
N VAL A 22 -21.23 -17.75 -49.76
CA VAL A 22 -20.57 -18.78 -50.58
C VAL A 22 -19.79 -19.70 -49.64
N ILE A 23 -20.39 -20.84 -49.33
CA ILE A 23 -19.73 -21.91 -48.57
C ILE A 23 -18.72 -22.61 -49.49
N VAL A 24 -17.44 -22.63 -49.09
CA VAL A 24 -16.40 -23.44 -49.75
C VAL A 24 -15.86 -24.46 -48.76
N LEU A 25 -16.39 -25.69 -48.84
CA LEU A 25 -15.86 -26.85 -48.13
C LEU A 25 -14.60 -27.34 -48.84
N LEU A 26 -13.46 -27.32 -48.17
CA LEU A 26 -12.28 -28.11 -48.54
C LEU A 26 -11.88 -29.00 -47.37
N LYS A 27 -12.01 -30.32 -47.60
CA LYS A 27 -11.63 -31.39 -46.67
C LYS A 27 -10.47 -32.15 -47.28
N VAL A 28 -9.35 -32.26 -46.56
CA VAL A 28 -8.23 -33.14 -46.90
C VAL A 28 -7.77 -33.85 -45.63
N ASP A 29 -7.74 -35.19 -45.68
CA ASP A 29 -7.24 -36.04 -44.59
C ASP A 29 -5.71 -36.03 -44.51
N SER A 30 -5.15 -36.20 -43.31
CA SER A 30 -3.72 -36.45 -43.08
C SER A 30 -3.52 -37.75 -42.28
N ARG A 31 -2.84 -38.74 -42.89
CA ARG A 31 -2.48 -40.03 -42.29
C ARG A 31 -1.01 -40.35 -42.62
N ALA A 32 -0.21 -40.63 -41.60
CA ALA A 32 1.12 -41.29 -41.68
C ALA A 32 2.22 -40.52 -42.47
N SER A 33 3.53 -40.70 -42.23
CA SER A 33 4.26 -41.33 -41.10
C SER A 33 5.76 -41.03 -41.19
N ILE A 34 6.43 -40.93 -40.03
CA ILE A 34 7.78 -41.44 -39.70
C ILE A 34 8.92 -41.27 -40.73
N THR A 35 9.99 -40.57 -40.31
CA THR A 35 11.38 -41.05 -40.45
C THR A 35 12.30 -40.42 -39.38
N GLU A 36 13.34 -41.15 -38.99
CA GLU A 36 14.32 -40.80 -37.93
C GLU A 36 15.63 -40.24 -38.53
N ALA A 37 16.43 -39.54 -37.71
CA ALA A 37 17.89 -39.47 -37.79
C ALA A 37 18.49 -38.85 -36.51
N ASP A 38 19.49 -39.51 -35.93
CA ASP A 38 20.27 -39.07 -34.76
C ASP A 38 21.33 -37.99 -35.14
N ASP A 39 22.09 -37.33 -34.25
CA ASP A 39 23.07 -37.95 -33.33
C ASP A 39 23.77 -36.91 -32.39
N LEU A 40 24.24 -37.39 -31.22
CA LEU A 40 25.34 -36.87 -30.36
C LEU A 40 25.26 -35.41 -29.78
N ASP A 41 25.92 -35.06 -28.66
CA ASP A 41 26.84 -35.78 -27.75
C ASP A 41 26.66 -35.32 -26.28
N LEU A 42 26.78 -36.23 -25.30
CA LEU A 42 26.97 -35.90 -23.87
C LEU A 42 27.38 -37.14 -23.05
N ALA A 43 28.39 -37.02 -22.16
CA ALA A 43 28.97 -38.18 -21.48
C ALA A 43 29.34 -37.96 -19.99
N ARG A 44 29.29 -39.06 -19.23
CA ARG A 44 29.88 -39.33 -17.88
C ARG A 44 29.09 -38.94 -16.60
N LEU A 45 28.21 -39.87 -16.20
CA LEU A 45 28.11 -40.57 -14.89
C LEU A 45 29.19 -40.29 -13.80
N PRO A 46 28.93 -40.43 -12.47
CA PRO A 46 28.32 -41.67 -11.90
C PRO A 46 27.44 -41.65 -10.62
N ASP A 47 26.30 -42.36 -10.74
CA ASP A 47 25.87 -43.56 -9.97
C ASP A 47 25.55 -43.56 -8.43
N ARG A 48 24.54 -44.39 -8.10
CA ARG A 48 24.09 -44.95 -6.78
C ARG A 48 23.24 -44.12 -5.81
N PRO A 49 22.34 -44.77 -5.00
CA PRO A 49 21.58 -46.00 -5.29
C PRO A 49 20.07 -45.88 -4.99
N ARG A 50 19.22 -46.65 -5.71
CA ARG A 50 17.79 -46.83 -5.37
C ARG A 50 17.58 -48.06 -4.48
N LEU A 51 16.79 -47.90 -3.41
CA LEU A 51 16.21 -49.02 -2.65
C LEU A 51 14.76 -49.26 -3.10
N LYS A 52 14.42 -50.52 -3.40
CA LYS A 52 13.04 -50.97 -3.64
C LYS A 52 12.45 -51.52 -2.33
N ILE A 53 11.17 -51.24 -2.09
CA ILE A 53 10.26 -52.19 -1.42
C ILE A 53 9.02 -52.31 -2.30
N GLU A 54 8.62 -53.55 -2.60
CA GLU A 54 7.40 -53.82 -3.37
C GLU A 54 6.19 -53.97 -2.43
N ARG A 55 5.01 -53.52 -2.88
CA ARG A 55 3.75 -54.21 -2.56
C ARG A 55 3.05 -54.59 -3.86
N LYS A 56 2.39 -55.75 -3.84
CA LYS A 56 1.87 -56.46 -5.02
C LYS A 56 0.35 -56.64 -4.92
N ARG A 57 -0.29 -56.60 -6.09
CA ARG A 57 -1.54 -57.30 -6.49
C ARG A 57 -2.88 -56.91 -5.84
N SER A 58 -3.73 -56.27 -6.65
CA SER A 58 -4.98 -56.83 -7.24
C SER A 58 -5.58 -58.12 -6.61
N PHE A 59 -6.90 -58.27 -6.51
CA PHE A 59 -7.80 -58.51 -7.66
C PHE A 59 -9.32 -58.43 -7.34
N ASP A 60 -10.13 -58.25 -8.40
CA ASP A 60 -11.56 -58.57 -8.65
C ASP A 60 -12.70 -58.35 -7.62
N GLU A 61 -13.83 -57.91 -8.18
CA GLU A 61 -15.18 -58.10 -7.63
C GLU A 61 -15.78 -59.46 -8.07
N ARG A 62 -16.58 -60.11 -7.21
CA ARG A 62 -17.95 -60.64 -7.51
C ARG A 62 -18.51 -61.62 -6.47
N SER A 63 -19.85 -61.66 -6.42
CA SER A 63 -20.69 -62.84 -6.18
C SER A 63 -21.00 -63.35 -4.74
N LEU A 64 -22.21 -63.00 -4.30
CA LEU A 64 -23.23 -63.85 -3.63
C LEU A 64 -22.92 -64.60 -2.30
N SER A 65 -23.62 -64.13 -1.26
CA SER A 65 -24.58 -64.85 -0.39
C SER A 65 -24.20 -66.04 0.51
N GLU A 66 -24.66 -65.92 1.77
CA GLU A 66 -25.57 -66.84 2.49
C GLU A 66 -25.06 -67.47 3.82
N HIS A 67 -26.03 -67.73 4.72
CA HIS A 67 -25.95 -68.45 6.02
C HIS A 67 -25.19 -67.80 7.21
N LEU A 68 -25.68 -67.85 8.48
CA LEU A 68 -27.06 -67.85 9.02
C LEU A 68 -27.08 -67.63 10.57
N ALA A 69 -28.28 -67.29 11.09
CA ALA A 69 -28.86 -67.64 12.41
C ALA A 69 -28.79 -66.70 13.65
N GLY A 70 -29.98 -66.29 14.12
CA GLY A 70 -30.33 -66.00 15.52
C GLY A 70 -30.38 -64.51 15.95
N GLY A 71 -31.50 -63.94 16.42
CA GLY A 71 -32.88 -64.45 16.46
C GLY A 71 -33.87 -63.54 17.22
N ASN A 72 -35.18 -63.79 17.02
CA ASN A 72 -36.37 -63.31 17.76
C ASN A 72 -36.75 -61.81 17.71
N LEU A 73 -37.74 -61.52 16.84
CA LEU A 73 -38.73 -60.42 16.98
C LEU A 73 -39.99 -60.93 17.71
N PRO A 74 -40.82 -60.00 18.23
CA PRO A 74 -42.27 -60.07 17.94
C PRO A 74 -42.76 -58.84 17.15
N LYS A 75 -43.80 -59.03 16.34
CA LYS A 75 -44.54 -57.96 15.63
C LYS A 75 -45.69 -57.41 16.48
N VAL A 76 -46.06 -56.15 16.29
CA VAL A 76 -47.46 -55.67 16.25
C VAL A 76 -47.57 -54.60 15.14
N ASP A 77 -48.78 -54.41 14.62
CA ASP A 77 -49.09 -53.72 13.36
C ASP A 77 -49.24 -52.18 13.44
N SER A 78 -49.64 -51.62 12.29
CA SER A 78 -49.89 -50.20 11.98
C SER A 78 -50.70 -49.39 12.99
N ILE A 79 -50.30 -48.12 13.19
CA ILE A 79 -51.16 -47.05 13.68
C ILE A 79 -51.03 -45.84 12.74
N GLU A 80 -52.06 -45.57 11.94
CA GLU A 80 -52.37 -44.21 11.49
C GLU A 80 -52.98 -43.42 12.67
N SER A 81 -52.91 -42.09 12.60
CA SER A 81 -53.34 -41.12 13.63
C SER A 81 -52.44 -41.05 14.87
N ILE A 82 -51.74 -39.90 15.00
CA ILE A 82 -51.89 -38.89 16.07
C ILE A 82 -51.06 -37.68 15.61
N PHE A 83 -51.70 -36.76 14.90
CA PHE A 83 -51.28 -35.34 14.81
C PHE A 83 -52.48 -34.52 14.32
N SER A 84 -53.42 -34.28 15.25
CA SER A 84 -54.61 -33.47 15.01
C SER A 84 -54.85 -32.58 16.22
N ASN A 85 -54.33 -31.35 16.17
CA ASN A 85 -54.83 -30.21 16.93
C ASN A 85 -54.32 -28.91 16.29
N GLY A 86 -55.23 -27.98 16.01
CA GLY A 86 -54.98 -26.86 15.09
C GLY A 86 -54.41 -25.60 15.74
N GLY A 87 -53.67 -24.85 14.93
CA GLY A 87 -53.43 -23.41 15.05
C GLY A 87 -53.72 -22.75 13.69
N PRO A 88 -54.15 -21.47 13.64
CA PRO A 88 -54.74 -20.91 12.42
C PRO A 88 -53.71 -20.65 11.31
N ARG A 89 -53.91 -21.26 10.15
CA ARG A 89 -53.28 -20.80 8.90
C ARG A 89 -53.92 -19.48 8.47
N TYR A 90 -53.18 -18.38 8.61
CA TYR A 90 -53.54 -17.12 7.94
C TYR A 90 -53.17 -17.22 6.46
N VAL A 91 -54.19 -17.31 5.60
CA VAL A 91 -54.01 -17.18 4.15
C VAL A 91 -53.88 -15.70 3.81
N LEU A 92 -52.71 -15.28 3.35
CA LEU A 92 -52.46 -13.96 2.77
C LEU A 92 -52.42 -14.09 1.25
N ASP A 93 -53.58 -13.94 0.61
CA ASP A 93 -53.67 -13.81 -0.84
C ASP A 93 -53.00 -12.49 -1.28
N SER A 94 -51.86 -12.61 -1.96
CA SER A 94 -51.15 -11.49 -2.59
C SER A 94 -50.94 -11.80 -4.08
N PRO A 95 -51.65 -11.13 -5.01
CA PRO A 95 -51.67 -11.51 -6.42
C PRO A 95 -50.46 -10.98 -7.21
N VAL A 96 -49.24 -11.39 -6.82
CA VAL A 96 -47.98 -11.06 -7.52
C VAL A 96 -47.07 -12.29 -7.66
N SER A 97 -47.61 -13.43 -8.13
CA SER A 97 -46.77 -14.55 -8.58
C SER A 97 -47.45 -15.34 -9.71
N SER A 98 -47.09 -15.01 -10.96
CA SER A 98 -47.48 -15.79 -12.15
C SER A 98 -46.60 -15.53 -13.38
N ARG A 99 -45.29 -15.28 -13.21
CA ARG A 99 -44.34 -15.20 -14.34
C ARG A 99 -42.85 -15.46 -14.02
N TYR A 100 -42.55 -16.17 -12.95
CA TYR A 100 -41.25 -16.82 -12.77
C TYR A 100 -41.42 -18.33 -12.95
N LEU A 101 -40.40 -18.98 -13.50
CA LEU A 101 -40.42 -20.42 -13.79
C LEU A 101 -40.61 -21.22 -12.50
N SER A 102 -41.57 -22.14 -12.51
CA SER A 102 -41.75 -23.12 -11.44
C SER A 102 -40.63 -24.15 -11.50
N PHE A 103 -39.49 -23.85 -10.88
CA PHE A 103 -38.54 -24.88 -10.47
C PHE A 103 -39.27 -25.84 -9.52
N GLU A 104 -39.36 -27.10 -9.91
CA GLU A 104 -39.74 -28.17 -8.98
C GLU A 104 -38.71 -28.20 -7.85
N SER A 105 -39.16 -28.43 -6.62
CA SER A 105 -38.30 -28.38 -5.43
C SER A 105 -37.31 -29.55 -5.43
N HIS A 106 -36.15 -29.34 -6.04
CA HIS A 106 -35.07 -30.33 -6.13
C HIS A 106 -34.66 -30.79 -4.72
N PRO A 107 -34.49 -32.11 -4.44
CA PRO A 107 -34.28 -32.62 -3.08
C PRO A 107 -33.12 -31.96 -2.32
N MET A 108 -32.03 -31.63 -3.04
CA MET A 108 -30.87 -30.89 -2.53
C MET A 108 -31.23 -29.54 -1.88
N LEU A 109 -32.34 -28.90 -2.27
CA LEU A 109 -32.79 -27.66 -1.64
C LEU A 109 -33.31 -27.89 -0.22
N ALA A 110 -33.99 -29.02 0.04
CA ALA A 110 -34.42 -29.38 1.39
C ALA A 110 -33.21 -29.74 2.27
N GLU A 111 -32.31 -30.59 1.74
CA GLU A 111 -31.05 -30.97 2.38
C GLU A 111 -30.18 -29.75 2.74
N ALA A 112 -30.09 -28.77 1.84
CA ALA A 112 -29.38 -27.52 2.10
C ALA A 112 -30.06 -26.64 3.16
N TRP A 113 -31.40 -26.63 3.25
CA TRP A 113 -32.12 -25.92 4.32
C TRP A 113 -31.98 -26.61 5.67
N ASP A 114 -32.08 -27.95 5.73
CA ASP A 114 -31.89 -28.73 6.95
C ASP A 114 -30.48 -28.48 7.53
N ALA A 115 -29.43 -28.60 6.70
CA ALA A 115 -28.06 -28.27 7.09
C ALA A 115 -27.91 -26.79 7.50
N LEU A 116 -28.57 -25.85 6.81
CA LEU A 116 -28.51 -24.44 7.16
C LEU A 116 -29.17 -24.15 8.52
N TRP A 117 -30.27 -24.81 8.87
CA TRP A 117 -30.89 -24.71 10.20
C TRP A 117 -30.04 -25.38 11.29
N GLU A 118 -29.41 -26.53 11.03
CA GLU A 118 -28.47 -27.17 11.97
C GLU A 118 -27.23 -26.30 12.26
N SER A 119 -26.82 -25.45 11.31
CA SER A 119 -25.66 -24.57 11.48
C SER A 119 -25.89 -23.35 12.39
N ILE A 120 -27.13 -23.12 12.86
CA ILE A 120 -27.52 -21.89 13.58
C ILE A 120 -26.89 -21.82 14.97
N VAL A 121 -26.16 -20.72 15.22
CA VAL A 121 -25.61 -20.38 16.53
C VAL A 121 -26.63 -19.59 17.34
N LEU A 122 -26.94 -20.10 18.54
CA LEU A 122 -27.81 -19.43 19.52
C LEU A 122 -26.98 -18.67 20.57
N PHE A 123 -27.42 -17.47 20.92
CA PHE A 123 -26.95 -16.72 22.09
C PHE A 123 -28.13 -16.26 22.92
N ARG A 124 -28.24 -16.74 24.16
CA ARG A 124 -29.33 -16.49 25.10
C ARG A 124 -30.72 -16.83 24.52
N GLY A 125 -30.76 -17.92 23.75
CA GLY A 125 -31.95 -18.40 23.04
C GLY A 125 -32.31 -17.62 21.77
N GLN A 126 -31.54 -16.60 21.38
CA GLN A 126 -31.72 -15.89 20.11
C GLN A 126 -30.78 -16.46 19.04
N PRO A 127 -31.24 -16.74 17.80
CA PRO A 127 -30.34 -17.06 16.70
C PRO A 127 -29.53 -15.81 16.33
N VAL A 128 -28.20 -15.94 16.22
CA VAL A 128 -27.26 -14.82 16.02
C VAL A 128 -26.32 -14.99 14.83
N GLY A 129 -26.39 -16.09 14.10
CA GLY A 129 -25.58 -16.37 12.92
C GLY A 129 -25.52 -17.87 12.60
N THR A 130 -24.68 -18.27 11.65
CA THR A 130 -24.37 -19.67 11.34
C THR A 130 -22.87 -19.94 11.54
N ILE A 131 -22.49 -21.15 11.94
CA ILE A 131 -21.08 -21.57 11.94
C ILE A 131 -20.53 -21.65 10.51
N ALA A 132 -19.20 -21.60 10.34
CA ALA A 132 -18.57 -21.67 9.02
C ALA A 132 -18.56 -23.07 8.39
N ALA A 133 -18.58 -24.14 9.18
CA ALA A 133 -18.73 -25.50 8.65
C ALA A 133 -19.40 -26.47 9.65
N LEU A 134 -20.36 -27.26 9.16
CA LEU A 134 -20.89 -28.44 9.83
C LEU A 134 -20.03 -29.66 9.49
N ASP A 135 -18.79 -29.69 10.00
CA ASP A 135 -17.96 -30.90 9.94
C ASP A 135 -17.94 -31.60 11.30
N HIS A 136 -18.59 -32.75 11.39
CA HIS A 136 -18.59 -33.62 12.56
C HIS A 136 -17.46 -34.67 12.55
N SER A 137 -16.58 -34.65 11.53
CA SER A 137 -15.51 -35.64 11.35
C SER A 137 -14.13 -35.18 11.81
N SER A 138 -13.90 -33.87 11.99
CA SER A 138 -12.64 -33.34 12.52
C SER A 138 -12.66 -33.17 14.05
N GLU A 139 -11.72 -33.82 14.74
CA GLU A 139 -11.50 -33.63 16.18
C GLU A 139 -10.83 -32.27 16.51
N GLU A 140 -10.24 -31.59 15.52
CA GLU A 140 -9.54 -30.30 15.63
C GLU A 140 -10.24 -29.18 14.83
N ALA A 141 -11.47 -28.82 15.22
CA ALA A 141 -12.17 -27.65 14.70
C ALA A 141 -11.48 -26.33 15.14
N LEU A 142 -10.45 -25.89 14.39
CA LEU A 142 -9.61 -24.73 14.69
C LEU A 142 -10.42 -23.46 15.04
N ASN A 143 -11.23 -23.00 14.08
CA ASN A 143 -12.09 -21.82 14.20
C ASN A 143 -13.39 -21.93 13.37
N TYR A 144 -13.63 -23.04 12.67
CA TYR A 144 -14.83 -23.24 11.85
C TYR A 144 -16.14 -23.32 12.65
N ASP A 145 -16.06 -23.49 13.98
CA ASP A 145 -17.19 -23.42 14.92
C ASP A 145 -17.55 -21.98 15.36
N GLN A 146 -16.96 -20.97 14.71
CA GLN A 146 -17.28 -19.56 14.90
C GLN A 146 -18.22 -19.03 13.81
N VAL A 147 -18.94 -17.95 14.13
CA VAL A 147 -19.71 -17.16 13.15
C VAL A 147 -18.77 -16.13 12.53
N PHE A 148 -18.42 -16.27 11.25
CA PHE A 148 -17.66 -15.28 10.50
C PHE A 148 -18.57 -14.20 9.90
N VAL A 149 -18.13 -12.94 9.93
CA VAL A 149 -18.98 -11.81 9.53
C VAL A 149 -19.26 -11.79 8.02
N ARG A 150 -18.27 -12.15 7.21
CA ARG A 150 -18.43 -12.36 5.76
C ARG A 150 -19.26 -13.61 5.47
N ASP A 151 -18.90 -14.74 6.06
CA ASP A 151 -19.38 -16.05 5.62
C ASP A 151 -20.85 -16.28 6.02
N PHE A 152 -21.37 -15.53 7.00
CA PHE A 152 -22.81 -15.46 7.29
C PHE A 152 -23.62 -14.69 6.23
N VAL A 153 -23.02 -13.85 5.36
CA VAL A 153 -23.79 -13.01 4.42
C VAL A 153 -24.66 -13.83 3.44
N PRO A 154 -24.17 -14.92 2.80
CA PRO A 154 -25.02 -15.78 1.96
C PRO A 154 -26.19 -16.40 2.74
N SER A 155 -25.92 -16.96 3.93
CA SER A 155 -26.93 -17.49 4.85
C SER A 155 -27.98 -16.44 5.20
N ALA A 156 -27.54 -15.22 5.53
CA ALA A 156 -28.40 -14.12 5.87
C ALA A 156 -29.29 -13.69 4.69
N MET A 157 -28.77 -13.67 3.46
CA MET A 157 -29.58 -13.40 2.26
C MET A 157 -30.65 -14.49 2.06
N ALA A 158 -30.32 -15.76 2.29
CA ALA A 158 -31.29 -16.86 2.24
C ALA A 158 -32.39 -16.71 3.31
N PHE A 159 -32.03 -16.45 4.58
CA PHE A 159 -33.00 -16.20 5.65
C PHE A 159 -33.88 -14.96 5.38
N LEU A 160 -33.32 -13.87 4.82
CA LEU A 160 -34.12 -12.71 4.39
C LEU A 160 -35.13 -13.09 3.29
N MET A 161 -34.76 -13.96 2.34
CA MET A 161 -35.66 -14.42 1.29
C MET A 161 -36.73 -15.41 1.80
N ASN A 162 -36.45 -16.16 2.87
CA ASN A 162 -37.42 -17.02 3.56
C ASN A 162 -38.33 -16.27 4.54
N GLY A 163 -38.09 -14.97 4.76
CA GLY A 163 -38.82 -14.14 5.74
C GLY A 163 -38.35 -14.29 7.19
N GLU A 164 -37.29 -15.07 7.45
CA GLU A 164 -36.67 -15.30 8.75
C GLU A 164 -35.76 -14.11 9.14
N HIS A 165 -36.35 -12.92 9.24
CA HIS A 165 -35.60 -11.67 9.43
C HIS A 165 -34.86 -11.55 10.77
N ASP A 166 -35.27 -12.30 11.80
CA ASP A 166 -34.78 -12.11 13.17
C ASP A 166 -33.33 -12.57 13.38
N ILE A 167 -32.88 -13.67 12.76
CA ILE A 167 -31.46 -14.08 12.84
C ILE A 167 -30.53 -12.99 12.29
N VAL A 168 -30.94 -12.34 11.20
CA VAL A 168 -30.19 -11.25 10.56
C VAL A 168 -30.23 -9.98 11.41
N LYS A 169 -31.41 -9.62 11.99
CA LYS A 169 -31.55 -8.51 12.94
C LYS A 169 -30.64 -8.71 14.15
N ASN A 170 -30.65 -9.90 14.72
CA ASN A 170 -29.84 -10.27 15.89
C ASN A 170 -28.34 -10.23 15.57
N PHE A 171 -27.90 -10.85 14.47
CA PHE A 171 -26.51 -10.80 14.00
C PHE A 171 -26.00 -9.36 13.88
N LEU A 172 -26.75 -8.48 13.18
CA LEU A 172 -26.38 -7.08 12.98
C LEU A 172 -26.22 -6.34 14.32
N VAL A 173 -27.12 -6.58 15.28
CA VAL A 173 -27.07 -5.98 16.61
C VAL A 173 -25.94 -6.56 17.48
N LYS A 174 -25.66 -7.87 17.45
CA LYS A 174 -24.55 -8.46 18.23
C LYS A 174 -23.19 -7.99 17.69
N THR A 175 -22.99 -8.04 16.38
CA THR A 175 -21.74 -7.59 15.74
C THR A 175 -21.48 -6.10 15.96
N LEU A 176 -22.52 -5.27 15.94
CA LEU A 176 -22.45 -3.85 16.33
C LEU A 176 -22.09 -3.65 17.81
N HIS A 177 -22.62 -4.49 18.72
CA HIS A 177 -22.21 -4.46 20.13
C HIS A 177 -20.74 -4.84 20.32
N LEU A 178 -20.24 -5.83 19.56
CA LEU A 178 -18.82 -6.20 19.54
C LEU A 178 -17.93 -5.10 18.93
N GLN A 179 -18.44 -4.30 17.98
CA GLN A 179 -17.72 -3.13 17.47
C GLN A 179 -17.35 -2.17 18.60
N GLY A 180 -18.25 -1.93 19.56
CA GLY A 180 -18.03 -1.01 20.69
C GLY A 180 -17.07 -1.49 21.79
N TRP A 181 -16.41 -2.64 21.64
CA TRP A 181 -15.44 -3.15 22.60
C TRP A 181 -14.05 -2.50 22.42
N GLU A 182 -13.28 -2.36 23.51
CA GLU A 182 -11.87 -1.93 23.40
C GLU A 182 -11.02 -3.08 22.82
N LYS A 183 -10.47 -2.91 21.61
CA LYS A 183 -9.64 -3.93 20.95
C LYS A 183 -8.15 -3.52 21.00
N LYS A 184 -7.29 -4.44 21.45
CA LYS A 184 -5.83 -4.23 21.50
C LYS A 184 -5.07 -5.46 21.03
N ILE A 185 -4.13 -5.27 20.10
CA ILE A 185 -3.19 -6.29 19.62
C ILE A 185 -1.80 -5.99 20.18
N ASP A 186 -1.30 -6.87 21.05
CA ASP A 186 -0.07 -6.73 21.86
C ASP A 186 0.02 -5.42 22.67
N ARG A 187 0.33 -4.29 22.03
CA ARG A 187 0.41 -2.93 22.62
C ARG A 187 -0.30 -1.85 21.80
N PHE A 188 -0.96 -2.22 20.70
CA PHE A 188 -1.59 -1.31 19.75
C PHE A 188 -3.11 -1.34 19.93
N LYS A 189 -3.78 -0.18 20.01
CA LYS A 189 -5.24 -0.05 19.98
C LYS A 189 -5.68 -0.03 18.52
N LEU A 190 -6.65 -0.88 18.14
CA LEU A 190 -7.24 -0.84 16.81
C LEU A 190 -8.18 0.36 16.65
N GLY A 191 -8.47 0.74 15.39
CA GLY A 191 -9.44 1.78 15.08
C GLY A 191 -10.85 1.44 15.59
N GLU A 192 -11.60 2.44 16.06
CA GLU A 192 -12.88 2.19 16.75
C GLU A 192 -13.96 1.59 15.85
N GLY A 193 -13.87 1.83 14.53
CA GLY A 193 -14.78 1.26 13.54
C GLY A 193 -14.56 -0.21 13.19
N VAL A 194 -13.48 -0.84 13.63
CA VAL A 194 -13.13 -2.21 13.21
C VAL A 194 -14.18 -3.22 13.71
N MET A 195 -14.89 -3.84 12.77
CA MET A 195 -15.78 -4.97 13.02
C MET A 195 -14.95 -6.24 13.31
N PRO A 196 -15.49 -7.21 14.07
CA PRO A 196 -14.81 -8.50 14.24
C PRO A 196 -14.75 -9.26 12.91
N ALA A 197 -13.73 -10.08 12.72
CA ALA A 197 -13.66 -11.09 11.66
C ALA A 197 -14.70 -12.20 11.92
N SER A 198 -14.74 -12.66 13.16
CA SER A 198 -15.60 -13.74 13.64
C SER A 198 -15.95 -13.56 15.12
N PHE A 199 -16.96 -14.29 15.58
CA PHE A 199 -17.24 -14.44 17.00
C PHE A 199 -17.70 -15.86 17.37
N LYS A 200 -17.43 -16.24 18.62
CA LYS A 200 -17.81 -17.52 19.23
C LYS A 200 -18.76 -17.29 20.39
N VAL A 201 -19.78 -18.13 20.52
CA VAL A 201 -20.58 -18.23 21.75
C VAL A 201 -19.96 -19.28 22.65
N LEU A 202 -19.60 -18.91 23.88
CA LEU A 202 -19.25 -19.85 24.93
C LEU A 202 -20.41 -19.99 25.91
N HIS A 203 -20.97 -21.20 25.99
CA HIS A 203 -21.94 -21.58 27.00
C HIS A 203 -21.21 -22.03 28.29
N ASP A 204 -21.49 -21.40 29.43
CA ASP A 204 -21.10 -21.92 30.74
C ASP A 204 -22.22 -22.83 31.28
N PRO A 205 -22.06 -24.17 31.27
CA PRO A 205 -23.11 -25.09 31.70
C PRO A 205 -23.34 -25.08 33.23
N ILE A 206 -22.40 -24.54 34.02
CA ILE A 206 -22.50 -24.46 35.48
C ILE A 206 -23.29 -23.21 35.87
N ARG A 207 -23.00 -22.07 35.23
CA ARG A 207 -23.69 -20.78 35.47
C ARG A 207 -24.94 -20.59 34.63
N LYS A 208 -25.11 -21.38 33.56
CA LYS A 208 -26.14 -21.21 32.51
C LYS A 208 -26.10 -19.81 31.87
N THR A 209 -24.88 -19.35 31.59
CA THR A 209 -24.65 -18.02 31.01
C THR A 209 -23.88 -18.12 29.70
N ASP A 210 -24.42 -17.50 28.66
CA ASP A 210 -23.74 -17.36 27.37
C ASP A 210 -22.91 -16.08 27.34
N ASN A 211 -21.66 -16.24 26.90
CA ASN A 211 -20.69 -15.16 26.69
C ASN A 211 -20.26 -15.16 25.21
N LEU A 212 -19.87 -13.99 24.70
CA LEU A 212 -19.27 -13.85 23.37
C LEU A 212 -17.74 -13.71 23.52
N ILE A 213 -17.00 -14.28 22.57
CA ILE A 213 -15.61 -13.93 22.27
C ILE A 213 -15.57 -13.47 20.82
N ALA A 214 -14.80 -12.44 20.51
CA ALA A 214 -14.67 -11.87 19.17
C ALA A 214 -13.21 -11.80 18.76
N ASP A 215 -12.91 -12.21 17.53
CA ASP A 215 -11.58 -12.09 16.90
C ASP A 215 -11.57 -10.82 16.04
N PHE A 216 -10.59 -9.94 16.25
CA PHE A 216 -10.43 -8.72 15.46
C PHE A 216 -9.24 -8.81 14.48
N GLY A 217 -8.84 -10.03 14.11
CA GLY A 217 -7.64 -10.30 13.34
C GLY A 217 -6.42 -10.59 14.21
N ASP A 218 -6.62 -10.95 15.48
CA ASP A 218 -5.56 -11.05 16.49
C ASP A 218 -5.27 -12.48 16.97
N SER A 219 -6.27 -13.38 16.87
CA SER A 219 -6.05 -14.84 16.81
C SER A 219 -5.96 -15.37 15.38
N ALA A 220 -6.51 -14.66 14.40
CA ALA A 220 -6.46 -15.00 12.97
C ALA A 220 -5.06 -15.41 12.50
N ILE A 221 -5.00 -16.49 11.70
CA ILE A 221 -3.76 -17.03 11.16
C ILE A 221 -3.07 -15.94 10.32
N GLY A 222 -1.86 -15.54 10.73
CA GLY A 222 -1.11 -14.45 10.07
C GLY A 222 -1.43 -13.03 10.55
N ARG A 223 -2.34 -12.86 11.52
CA ARG A 223 -2.81 -11.56 12.07
C ARG A 223 -3.41 -10.61 11.02
N VAL A 224 -4.21 -11.20 10.15
CA VAL A 224 -4.88 -10.54 9.03
C VAL A 224 -5.95 -9.54 9.50
N ALA A 225 -5.97 -8.35 8.90
CA ALA A 225 -6.93 -7.29 9.19
C ALA A 225 -8.32 -7.56 8.54
N PRO A 226 -9.44 -7.52 9.29
CA PRO A 226 -10.79 -7.77 8.77
C PRO A 226 -11.39 -6.53 8.06
N VAL A 227 -10.76 -6.12 6.95
CA VAL A 227 -11.17 -4.95 6.16
C VAL A 227 -12.57 -5.13 5.56
N ASP A 228 -12.83 -6.32 5.00
CA ASP A 228 -14.10 -6.64 4.33
C ASP A 228 -15.33 -6.62 5.26
N SER A 229 -15.13 -6.95 6.54
CA SER A 229 -16.20 -7.24 7.49
C SER A 229 -17.01 -6.00 7.88
N GLY A 230 -16.39 -4.82 7.85
CA GLY A 230 -17.11 -3.53 7.94
C GLY A 230 -17.99 -3.25 6.73
N PHE A 231 -17.53 -3.60 5.52
CA PHE A 231 -18.28 -3.39 4.28
C PHE A 231 -19.45 -4.36 4.17
N TRP A 232 -19.22 -5.65 4.50
CA TRP A 232 -20.27 -6.66 4.57
C TRP A 232 -21.37 -6.32 5.57
N TRP A 233 -21.04 -5.79 6.76
CA TRP A 233 -22.05 -5.36 7.73
C TRP A 233 -22.94 -4.23 7.19
N ILE A 234 -22.38 -3.22 6.51
CA ILE A 234 -23.15 -2.13 5.90
C ILE A 234 -24.02 -2.65 4.74
N ILE A 235 -23.51 -3.56 3.92
CA ILE A 235 -24.25 -4.19 2.82
C ILE A 235 -25.40 -5.05 3.35
N LEU A 236 -25.18 -5.82 4.43
CA LEU A 236 -26.20 -6.67 5.04
C LEU A 236 -27.27 -5.86 5.78
N LEU A 237 -26.90 -4.77 6.46
CA LEU A 237 -27.87 -3.81 7.00
C LEU A 237 -28.74 -3.24 5.88
N ARG A 238 -28.16 -2.94 4.71
CA ARG A 238 -28.94 -2.48 3.56
C ARG A 238 -29.91 -3.56 3.05
N ALA A 239 -29.46 -4.80 2.91
CA ALA A 239 -30.32 -5.92 2.52
C ALA A 239 -31.46 -6.14 3.52
N TYR A 240 -31.20 -6.05 4.83
CA TYR A 240 -32.22 -6.12 5.87
C TYR A 240 -33.31 -5.05 5.69
N THR A 241 -32.94 -3.77 5.53
CA THR A 241 -33.93 -2.69 5.29
C THR A 241 -34.72 -2.88 3.99
N LYS A 242 -34.16 -3.57 2.99
CA LYS A 242 -34.80 -3.85 1.71
C LYS A 242 -35.81 -5.00 1.78
N ALA A 243 -35.46 -6.10 2.45
CA ALA A 243 -36.35 -7.25 2.61
C ALA A 243 -37.53 -6.95 3.55
N THR A 244 -37.26 -6.25 4.66
CA THR A 244 -38.27 -5.97 5.70
C THR A 244 -39.11 -4.72 5.45
N GLY A 245 -38.57 -3.73 4.74
CA GLY A 245 -39.08 -2.36 4.75
C GLY A 245 -38.86 -1.60 6.07
N ASP A 246 -38.24 -2.23 7.09
CA ASP A 246 -37.98 -1.64 8.40
C ASP A 246 -36.68 -0.83 8.38
N MET A 247 -36.83 0.50 8.31
CA MET A 247 -35.69 1.44 8.44
C MET A 247 -35.27 1.66 9.91
N THR A 248 -36.07 1.29 10.92
CA THR A 248 -35.84 1.70 12.32
C THR A 248 -34.52 1.21 12.89
N LEU A 249 -34.06 0.02 12.46
CA LEU A 249 -32.74 -0.50 12.83
C LEU A 249 -31.62 0.39 12.28
N ALA A 250 -31.58 0.63 10.97
CA ALA A 250 -30.55 1.46 10.34
C ALA A 250 -30.59 2.92 10.82
N GLU A 251 -31.78 3.40 11.18
CA GLU A 251 -32.03 4.73 11.73
C GLU A 251 -31.69 4.90 13.22
N SER A 252 -31.39 3.82 13.95
CA SER A 252 -31.02 3.87 15.36
C SER A 252 -29.73 4.67 15.60
N PRO A 253 -29.58 5.37 16.74
CA PRO A 253 -28.35 6.06 17.09
C PRO A 253 -27.11 5.15 17.05
N GLU A 254 -27.29 3.90 17.47
CA GLU A 254 -26.25 2.87 17.51
C GLU A 254 -25.80 2.47 16.10
N CYS A 255 -26.72 2.16 15.17
CA CYS A 255 -26.36 1.84 13.79
C CYS A 255 -25.81 3.04 13.03
N GLN A 256 -26.34 4.26 13.25
CA GLN A 256 -25.79 5.48 12.66
C GLN A 256 -24.35 5.73 13.12
N ARG A 257 -24.07 5.57 14.43
CA ARG A 257 -22.70 5.67 14.96
C ARG A 257 -21.81 4.57 14.39
N GLY A 258 -22.26 3.31 14.36
CA GLY A 258 -21.47 2.19 13.84
C GLY A 258 -21.07 2.36 12.38
N MET A 259 -22.00 2.84 11.54
CA MET A 259 -21.70 3.21 10.15
C MET A 259 -20.65 4.34 10.08
N ARG A 260 -20.81 5.43 10.86
CA ARG A 260 -19.85 6.56 10.88
C ARG A 260 -18.45 6.11 11.31
N LEU A 261 -18.35 5.19 12.28
CA LEU A 261 -17.05 4.64 12.71
C LEU A 261 -16.39 3.80 11.61
N ILE A 262 -17.12 2.94 10.89
CA ILE A 262 -16.58 2.19 9.73
C ILE A 262 -16.14 3.17 8.64
N LEU A 263 -16.97 4.18 8.35
CA LEU A 263 -16.69 5.19 7.33
C LEU A 263 -15.48 6.07 7.69
N ALA A 264 -15.22 6.34 8.96
CA ALA A 264 -14.04 7.08 9.40
C ALA A 264 -12.73 6.37 9.03
N LEU A 265 -12.71 5.02 9.09
CA LEU A 265 -11.53 4.20 8.76
C LEU A 265 -11.29 4.08 7.25
N CYS A 266 -12.33 4.09 6.41
CA CYS A 266 -12.19 3.95 4.94
C CYS A 266 -12.21 5.28 4.17
N LEU A 267 -12.63 6.38 4.81
CA LEU A 267 -12.60 7.74 4.26
C LEU A 267 -11.55 8.64 4.93
N SER A 268 -10.63 8.07 5.71
CA SER A 268 -9.46 8.79 6.24
C SER A 268 -8.61 9.42 5.12
N GLU A 269 -7.91 10.51 5.46
CA GLU A 269 -6.78 10.97 4.63
C GLU A 269 -5.52 10.17 5.01
N GLY A 270 -4.69 9.88 4.00
CA GLY A 270 -3.42 9.15 4.13
C GLY A 270 -2.41 9.66 3.09
N PHE A 271 -1.33 8.91 2.88
CA PHE A 271 -0.30 9.26 1.90
C PHE A 271 -0.61 8.77 0.47
N ASP A 272 -1.65 7.95 0.29
CA ASP A 272 -1.94 7.31 -0.99
C ASP A 272 -2.29 8.31 -2.10
N THR A 273 -1.76 8.06 -3.31
CA THR A 273 -1.98 8.86 -4.52
C THR A 273 -3.29 8.54 -5.24
N PHE A 274 -4.08 7.57 -4.75
CA PHE A 274 -5.25 7.00 -5.41
C PHE A 274 -6.51 7.02 -4.51
N PRO A 275 -7.72 7.07 -5.09
CA PRO A 275 -8.98 7.01 -4.33
C PRO A 275 -9.34 5.60 -3.80
N THR A 276 -8.58 4.58 -4.20
CA THR A 276 -8.69 3.20 -3.72
C THR A 276 -8.23 3.05 -2.27
N LEU A 277 -8.63 1.97 -1.60
CA LEU A 277 -8.19 1.64 -0.24
C LEU A 277 -6.93 0.76 -0.30
N LEU A 278 -5.82 1.23 0.29
CA LEU A 278 -4.59 0.46 0.43
C LEU A 278 -4.77 -0.65 1.48
N CYS A 279 -4.42 -1.89 1.11
CA CYS A 279 -4.65 -3.08 1.93
C CYS A 279 -3.44 -4.03 1.97
N ALA A 280 -3.29 -4.76 3.07
CA ALA A 280 -2.34 -5.87 3.20
C ALA A 280 -2.84 -7.14 2.49
N ASP A 281 -1.98 -8.15 2.31
CA ASP A 281 -2.40 -9.51 1.94
C ASP A 281 -3.35 -10.10 3.01
N GLY A 282 -4.26 -10.98 2.59
CA GLY A 282 -5.23 -11.67 3.46
C GLY A 282 -6.55 -10.91 3.73
N CYS A 283 -6.63 -9.62 3.46
CA CYS A 283 -7.71 -8.74 3.95
C CYS A 283 -9.14 -8.97 3.39
N SER A 284 -9.37 -9.97 2.54
CA SER A 284 -10.64 -10.23 1.83
C SER A 284 -11.10 -11.69 1.99
N MET A 285 -11.99 -12.15 1.09
CA MET A 285 -12.29 -13.57 0.89
C MET A 285 -11.03 -14.43 0.71
N ILE A 286 -9.97 -13.84 0.13
CA ILE A 286 -8.65 -14.46 0.03
C ILE A 286 -7.90 -14.13 1.33
N ASP A 287 -8.11 -14.97 2.36
CA ASP A 287 -7.54 -14.85 3.70
C ASP A 287 -6.02 -15.11 3.76
N ARG A 288 -5.47 -15.67 2.68
CA ARG A 288 -4.06 -16.04 2.54
C ARG A 288 -3.29 -15.12 1.63
N ARG A 289 -1.97 -15.17 1.79
CA ARG A 289 -1.03 -14.47 0.92
C ARG A 289 -1.04 -15.09 -0.48
N MET A 290 -1.63 -14.37 -1.42
CA MET A 290 -1.72 -14.72 -2.86
C MET A 290 -1.13 -13.62 -3.76
N GLY A 291 -0.34 -12.72 -3.17
CA GLY A 291 0.18 -11.52 -3.80
C GLY A 291 -0.91 -10.47 -4.06
N VAL A 292 -2.00 -10.47 -3.29
CA VAL A 292 -3.21 -9.68 -3.51
C VAL A 292 -3.18 -8.32 -2.80
N TYR A 293 -2.15 -8.07 -1.96
CA TYR A 293 -1.81 -6.76 -1.36
C TYR A 293 -1.91 -5.56 -2.34
N GLY A 294 -2.03 -4.35 -1.79
CA GLY A 294 -2.11 -3.12 -2.56
C GLY A 294 -3.56 -2.68 -2.70
N TYR A 295 -4.10 -2.72 -3.92
CA TYR A 295 -5.45 -2.25 -4.21
C TYR A 295 -6.32 -3.34 -4.86
N PRO A 296 -6.66 -4.43 -4.13
CA PRO A 296 -7.35 -5.57 -4.71
C PRO A 296 -8.80 -5.27 -5.12
N ILE A 297 -9.18 -5.70 -6.33
CA ILE A 297 -10.49 -5.46 -6.94
C ILE A 297 -11.67 -5.87 -6.05
N GLU A 298 -11.55 -6.97 -5.31
CA GLU A 298 -12.58 -7.42 -4.35
C GLU A 298 -12.90 -6.35 -3.32
N ILE A 299 -11.87 -5.82 -2.65
CA ILE A 299 -12.03 -4.75 -1.65
C ILE A 299 -12.46 -3.45 -2.31
N GLN A 300 -11.96 -3.09 -3.49
CA GLN A 300 -12.38 -1.84 -4.16
C GLN A 300 -13.86 -1.88 -4.59
N ALA A 301 -14.35 -3.03 -5.04
CA ALA A 301 -15.76 -3.25 -5.39
C ALA A 301 -16.65 -3.29 -4.13
N LEU A 302 -16.23 -4.00 -3.08
CA LEU A 302 -16.91 -4.01 -1.76
C LEU A 302 -17.00 -2.62 -1.14
N PHE A 303 -15.90 -1.87 -1.15
CA PHE A 303 -15.82 -0.50 -0.65
C PHE A 303 -16.77 0.42 -1.43
N PHE A 304 -16.77 0.36 -2.77
CA PHE A 304 -17.71 1.12 -3.60
C PHE A 304 -19.18 0.76 -3.29
N MET A 305 -19.48 -0.54 -3.11
CA MET A 305 -20.82 -1.00 -2.76
C MET A 305 -21.25 -0.51 -1.37
N ALA A 306 -20.41 -0.68 -0.35
CA ALA A 306 -20.69 -0.24 1.02
C ALA A 306 -20.86 1.29 1.11
N LEU A 307 -20.06 2.07 0.37
CA LEU A 307 -20.25 3.52 0.25
C LEU A 307 -21.63 3.87 -0.34
N ARG A 308 -22.09 3.18 -1.40
CA ARG A 308 -23.45 3.38 -1.95
C ARG A 308 -24.55 2.95 -0.98
N CYS A 309 -24.36 1.84 -0.25
CA CYS A 309 -25.29 1.38 0.77
C CYS A 309 -25.43 2.40 1.91
N ALA A 310 -24.31 2.86 2.48
CA ALA A 310 -24.26 3.87 3.54
C ALA A 310 -24.88 5.21 3.10
N LEU A 311 -24.60 5.67 1.88
CA LEU A 311 -25.21 6.88 1.30
C LEU A 311 -26.75 6.82 1.25
N SER A 312 -27.32 5.60 1.19
CA SER A 312 -28.78 5.38 1.21
C SER A 312 -29.39 5.14 2.59
N MET A 313 -28.60 5.21 3.66
CA MET A 313 -29.02 4.92 5.05
C MET A 313 -28.53 5.92 6.10
N LEU A 314 -27.53 6.75 5.82
CA LEU A 314 -27.10 7.84 6.69
C LEU A 314 -28.18 8.92 6.81
N LYS A 315 -28.37 9.46 8.01
CA LYS A 315 -29.21 10.64 8.25
C LYS A 315 -28.49 11.92 7.85
N GLU A 316 -29.22 12.89 7.29
CA GLU A 316 -28.73 14.25 7.02
C GLU A 316 -28.65 15.12 8.29
N ASP A 317 -28.12 14.55 9.39
CA ASP A 317 -27.75 15.32 10.58
C ASP A 317 -26.35 15.96 10.43
N GLY A 318 -25.88 16.68 11.45
CA GLY A 318 -24.65 17.47 11.37
C GLY A 318 -23.40 16.66 11.00
N GLU A 319 -23.23 15.48 11.59
CA GLU A 319 -22.11 14.57 11.27
C GLU A 319 -22.41 13.79 9.99
N GLY A 320 -23.62 13.25 9.86
CA GLY A 320 -24.01 12.41 8.73
C GLY A 320 -23.90 13.15 7.39
N LYS A 321 -24.16 14.46 7.37
CA LYS A 321 -23.97 15.31 6.19
C LYS A 321 -22.50 15.38 5.73
N GLU A 322 -21.54 15.47 6.65
CA GLU A 322 -20.11 15.49 6.30
C GLU A 322 -19.70 14.15 5.66
N PHE A 323 -20.15 13.04 6.25
CA PHE A 323 -19.94 11.72 5.67
C PHE A 323 -20.60 11.58 4.29
N ILE A 324 -21.84 12.05 4.11
CA ILE A 324 -22.55 12.05 2.82
C ILE A 324 -21.76 12.80 1.73
N GLU A 325 -21.19 13.97 2.05
CA GLU A 325 -20.35 14.74 1.14
C GLU A 325 -19.03 14.01 0.80
N ARG A 326 -18.33 13.51 1.82
CA ARG A 326 -17.08 12.73 1.66
C ARG A 326 -17.30 11.44 0.86
N ILE A 327 -18.41 10.75 1.06
CA ILE A 327 -18.84 9.57 0.28
C ILE A 327 -19.07 9.98 -1.19
N GLY A 328 -19.79 11.07 -1.45
CA GLY A 328 -20.06 11.55 -2.81
C GLY A 328 -18.77 11.84 -3.60
N ILE A 329 -17.81 12.54 -2.98
CA ILE A 329 -16.50 12.83 -3.56
C ILE A 329 -15.71 11.53 -3.80
N ARG A 330 -15.63 10.63 -2.82
CA ARG A 330 -14.91 9.35 -2.94
C ARG A 330 -15.50 8.46 -4.03
N LEU A 331 -16.83 8.34 -4.13
CA LEU A 331 -17.51 7.56 -5.17
C LEU A 331 -17.20 8.11 -6.58
N GLN A 332 -17.16 9.42 -6.77
CA GLN A 332 -16.83 10.03 -8.07
C GLN A 332 -15.38 9.79 -8.49
N ALA A 333 -14.44 9.82 -7.54
CA ALA A 333 -13.03 9.55 -7.80
C ALA A 333 -12.76 8.05 -8.01
N LEU A 334 -13.31 7.19 -7.15
CA LEU A 334 -13.14 5.73 -7.19
C LEU A 334 -13.72 5.14 -8.48
N SER A 335 -14.98 5.46 -8.83
CA SER A 335 -15.59 4.97 -10.07
C SER A 335 -14.83 5.40 -11.33
N TYR A 336 -14.26 6.61 -11.36
CA TYR A 336 -13.39 7.03 -12.44
C TYR A 336 -12.10 6.18 -12.49
N HIS A 337 -11.41 6.03 -11.36
CA HIS A 337 -10.15 5.29 -11.28
C HIS A 337 -10.33 3.82 -11.72
N MET A 338 -11.31 3.11 -11.15
CA MET A 338 -11.58 1.71 -11.47
C MET A 338 -11.91 1.53 -12.97
N ARG A 339 -12.85 2.33 -13.51
CA ARG A 339 -13.29 2.22 -14.91
C ARG A 339 -12.21 2.53 -15.95
N ASN A 340 -11.18 3.32 -15.59
CA ASN A 340 -10.13 3.73 -16.52
C ASN A 340 -8.83 2.93 -16.38
N TYR A 341 -8.56 2.36 -15.20
CA TYR A 341 -7.26 1.74 -14.90
C TYR A 341 -7.34 0.25 -14.54
N PHE A 342 -8.40 -0.21 -13.87
CA PHE A 342 -8.62 -1.64 -13.59
C PHE A 342 -9.33 -2.37 -14.74
N TRP A 343 -10.07 -1.66 -15.59
CA TRP A 343 -10.73 -2.26 -16.74
C TRP A 343 -9.73 -2.73 -17.80
N LEU A 344 -9.89 -3.97 -18.26
CA LEU A 344 -9.15 -4.61 -19.34
C LEU A 344 -10.12 -5.31 -20.32
N ASP A 345 -9.94 -5.00 -21.60
CA ASP A 345 -10.55 -5.66 -22.74
C ASP A 345 -9.49 -5.84 -23.85
N PHE A 346 -9.86 -6.45 -24.98
CA PHE A 346 -8.94 -6.66 -26.10
C PHE A 346 -8.31 -5.37 -26.66
N GLN A 347 -9.03 -4.23 -26.64
CA GLN A 347 -8.51 -2.94 -27.11
C GLN A 347 -7.53 -2.35 -26.10
N LYS A 348 -7.87 -2.40 -24.81
CA LYS A 348 -7.02 -1.95 -23.71
C LYS A 348 -5.73 -2.76 -23.61
N LEU A 349 -5.81 -4.09 -23.74
CA LEU A 349 -4.65 -4.98 -23.80
C LEU A 349 -3.71 -4.59 -24.94
N ASN A 350 -4.27 -4.31 -26.12
CA ASN A 350 -3.53 -3.78 -27.27
C ASN A 350 -2.82 -2.44 -26.98
N VAL A 351 -3.42 -1.57 -26.17
CA VAL A 351 -2.79 -0.29 -25.76
C VAL A 351 -1.66 -0.54 -24.75
N ILE A 352 -1.86 -1.39 -23.74
CA ILE A 352 -0.85 -1.71 -22.72
C ILE A 352 0.38 -2.40 -23.33
N TYR A 353 0.18 -3.31 -24.29
CA TYR A 353 1.25 -3.97 -25.04
C TYR A 353 2.14 -3.01 -25.84
N ARG A 354 1.70 -1.76 -26.05
CA ARG A 354 2.42 -0.71 -26.79
C ARG A 354 2.93 0.42 -25.87
N TYR A 355 2.88 0.25 -24.56
CA TYR A 355 3.37 1.25 -23.61
C TYR A 355 4.88 1.49 -23.72
N LYS A 356 5.26 2.76 -23.72
CA LYS A 356 6.62 3.18 -23.37
C LYS A 356 6.79 3.11 -21.86
N THR A 357 8.02 2.93 -21.40
CA THR A 357 8.39 2.92 -19.98
C THR A 357 9.13 4.21 -19.61
N GLU A 358 9.22 4.49 -18.32
CA GLU A 358 9.92 5.65 -17.74
C GLU A 358 9.35 7.03 -18.13
N GLU A 359 8.07 7.09 -18.55
CA GLU A 359 7.37 8.34 -18.90
C GLU A 359 7.15 9.25 -17.67
N TYR A 360 7.93 10.32 -17.53
CA TYR A 360 7.71 11.40 -16.55
C TYR A 360 6.93 12.57 -17.17
N SER A 361 5.60 12.58 -17.01
CA SER A 361 4.74 13.70 -17.41
C SER A 361 3.30 13.57 -16.89
N HIS A 362 2.64 14.70 -16.61
CA HIS A 362 1.19 14.78 -16.45
C HIS A 362 0.40 14.24 -17.66
N THR A 363 1.02 14.20 -18.85
CA THR A 363 0.47 13.62 -20.10
C THR A 363 0.91 12.18 -20.37
N ALA A 364 1.58 11.50 -19.44
CA ALA A 364 2.03 10.12 -19.62
C ALA A 364 0.87 9.18 -19.92
N VAL A 365 1.08 8.24 -20.86
CA VAL A 365 0.10 7.22 -21.22
C VAL A 365 0.26 6.02 -20.28
N ASN A 366 1.50 5.63 -20.01
CA ASN A 366 1.85 4.59 -19.05
C ASN A 366 1.96 5.15 -17.61
N LYS A 367 0.86 5.70 -17.11
CA LYS A 367 0.78 6.36 -15.78
C LYS A 367 1.30 5.51 -14.60
N PHE A 368 1.30 4.18 -14.73
CA PHE A 368 1.76 3.25 -13.70
C PHE A 368 3.13 2.61 -14.00
N ASN A 369 3.83 3.02 -15.07
CA ASN A 369 5.12 2.45 -15.49
C ASN A 369 5.10 0.90 -15.61
N VAL A 370 4.02 0.37 -16.20
CA VAL A 370 3.84 -1.07 -16.47
C VAL A 370 4.77 -1.47 -17.61
N ILE A 371 5.59 -2.50 -17.40
CA ILE A 371 6.51 -3.01 -18.42
C ILE A 371 5.74 -3.96 -19.35
N PRO A 372 5.72 -3.78 -20.69
CA PRO A 372 5.05 -4.72 -21.59
C PRO A 372 5.55 -6.16 -21.46
N ASP A 373 6.86 -6.34 -21.23
CA ASP A 373 7.52 -7.62 -20.95
C ASP A 373 7.15 -8.25 -19.58
N SER A 374 6.12 -7.73 -18.91
CA SER A 374 5.50 -8.31 -17.70
C SER A 374 4.05 -8.77 -17.92
N ILE A 375 3.50 -8.60 -19.14
CA ILE A 375 2.20 -9.13 -19.54
C ILE A 375 2.32 -10.67 -19.66
N PRO A 376 1.52 -11.47 -18.93
CA PRO A 376 1.61 -12.93 -19.00
C PRO A 376 1.09 -13.49 -20.33
N ASP A 377 1.81 -14.44 -20.94
CA ASP A 377 1.47 -14.99 -22.27
C ASP A 377 0.02 -15.51 -22.39
N TRP A 378 -0.51 -16.12 -21.33
CA TRP A 378 -1.87 -16.69 -21.30
C TRP A 378 -2.98 -15.65 -21.56
N ILE A 379 -2.73 -14.36 -21.32
CA ILE A 379 -3.78 -13.32 -21.48
C ILE A 379 -4.22 -13.16 -22.94
N PHE A 380 -3.34 -13.46 -23.91
CA PHE A 380 -3.61 -13.25 -25.32
C PHE A 380 -4.58 -14.30 -25.89
N ASP A 381 -4.55 -15.52 -25.36
CA ASP A 381 -5.52 -16.57 -25.68
C ASP A 381 -6.78 -16.45 -24.82
N PHE A 382 -6.64 -16.07 -23.54
CA PHE A 382 -7.77 -15.89 -22.63
C PHE A 382 -8.70 -14.74 -23.04
N MET A 383 -8.17 -13.60 -23.51
CA MET A 383 -8.97 -12.40 -23.79
C MET A 383 -9.85 -12.57 -25.05
N PRO A 384 -11.18 -12.67 -24.92
CA PRO A 384 -12.08 -12.77 -26.07
C PRO A 384 -12.20 -11.45 -26.84
N SER A 385 -12.68 -11.52 -28.08
CA SER A 385 -12.86 -10.35 -28.94
C SER A 385 -13.98 -9.38 -28.49
N ARG A 386 -14.90 -9.86 -27.65
CA ARG A 386 -16.12 -9.14 -27.23
C ARG A 386 -16.30 -9.01 -25.71
N GLY A 387 -15.41 -9.60 -24.91
CA GLY A 387 -15.47 -9.53 -23.46
C GLY A 387 -14.44 -8.57 -22.84
N GLY A 388 -14.49 -8.46 -21.53
CA GLY A 388 -13.58 -7.65 -20.72
C GLY A 388 -13.94 -7.71 -19.23
N TYR A 389 -13.02 -7.30 -18.37
CA TYR A 389 -13.19 -7.41 -16.91
C TYR A 389 -12.36 -6.39 -16.14
N PHE A 390 -12.62 -6.28 -14.83
CA PHE A 390 -11.73 -5.60 -13.90
C PHE A 390 -10.66 -6.56 -13.40
N ILE A 391 -9.40 -6.25 -13.71
CA ILE A 391 -8.25 -7.06 -13.30
C ILE A 391 -8.02 -7.01 -11.78
N GLY A 392 -7.23 -7.93 -11.24
CA GLY A 392 -7.03 -8.10 -9.81
C GLY A 392 -6.53 -6.86 -9.05
N ASN A 393 -5.58 -6.11 -9.61
CA ASN A 393 -4.86 -5.06 -8.90
C ASN A 393 -4.13 -4.11 -9.87
N VAL A 394 -3.98 -2.84 -9.50
CA VAL A 394 -3.18 -1.83 -10.23
C VAL A 394 -2.37 -1.03 -9.22
N SER A 395 -1.05 -0.95 -9.39
CA SER A 395 -0.14 -0.17 -8.54
C SER A 395 1.18 0.16 -9.29
N PRO A 396 2.12 0.94 -8.72
CA PRO A 396 3.36 1.29 -9.41
C PRO A 396 4.12 0.06 -9.94
N ALA A 397 4.41 0.05 -11.24
CA ALA A 397 4.97 -1.05 -12.04
C ALA A 397 4.26 -2.42 -11.87
N ARG A 398 2.94 -2.43 -11.63
CA ARG A 398 2.15 -3.66 -11.51
C ARG A 398 0.73 -3.52 -12.07
N MET A 399 0.40 -4.44 -12.97
CA MET A 399 -0.98 -4.85 -13.24
C MET A 399 -1.09 -6.35 -12.92
N ASP A 400 -2.06 -6.73 -12.10
CA ASP A 400 -2.33 -8.14 -11.78
C ASP A 400 -3.43 -8.65 -12.70
N PHE A 401 -3.03 -9.21 -13.85
CA PHE A 401 -3.92 -9.57 -14.95
C PHE A 401 -4.93 -10.67 -14.61
N ARG A 402 -4.80 -11.37 -13.48
CA ARG A 402 -5.73 -12.44 -13.09
C ARG A 402 -7.17 -11.93 -12.99
N TRP A 403 -8.11 -12.75 -13.44
CA TRP A 403 -9.54 -12.60 -13.15
C TRP A 403 -9.79 -12.91 -11.67
N PHE A 404 -10.69 -12.16 -11.03
CA PHE A 404 -11.21 -12.43 -9.68
C PHE A 404 -12.74 -12.36 -9.71
N ALA A 405 -13.40 -13.46 -9.35
CA ALA A 405 -14.85 -13.62 -9.50
C ALA A 405 -15.63 -12.64 -8.60
N LEU A 406 -15.34 -12.63 -7.30
CA LEU A 406 -16.07 -11.82 -6.32
C LEU A 406 -16.04 -10.33 -6.68
N GLY A 407 -14.86 -9.80 -7.01
CA GLY A 407 -14.69 -8.39 -7.38
C GLY A 407 -15.46 -8.00 -8.64
N ASN A 408 -15.51 -8.85 -9.67
CA ASN A 408 -16.25 -8.57 -10.90
C ASN A 408 -17.77 -8.72 -10.73
N CYS A 409 -18.23 -9.75 -10.01
CA CYS A 409 -19.64 -9.89 -9.66
C CYS A 409 -20.15 -8.71 -8.82
N ILE A 410 -19.38 -8.27 -7.81
CA ILE A 410 -19.72 -7.09 -7.00
C ILE A 410 -19.63 -5.80 -7.84
N ALA A 411 -18.72 -5.70 -8.82
CA ALA A 411 -18.69 -4.54 -9.71
C ALA A 411 -20.01 -4.36 -10.49
N ILE A 412 -20.63 -5.47 -10.93
CA ILE A 412 -21.97 -5.48 -11.54
C ILE A 412 -23.06 -5.17 -10.49
N LEU A 413 -23.09 -5.92 -9.38
CA LEU A 413 -24.10 -5.78 -8.30
C LEU A 413 -24.06 -4.44 -7.55
N SER A 414 -23.04 -3.61 -7.79
CA SER A 414 -22.90 -2.25 -7.22
C SER A 414 -22.98 -1.13 -8.26
N SER A 415 -23.16 -1.44 -9.55
CA SER A 415 -23.02 -0.50 -10.68
C SER A 415 -21.66 0.24 -10.71
N LEU A 416 -20.58 -0.41 -10.24
CA LEU A 416 -19.23 0.07 -10.45
C LEU A 416 -18.84 -0.07 -11.93
N SER A 417 -19.24 -1.16 -12.58
CA SER A 417 -19.25 -1.28 -14.05
C SER A 417 -20.22 -0.28 -14.70
N THR A 418 -19.97 0.07 -15.96
CA THR A 418 -21.02 0.62 -16.84
C THR A 418 -21.90 -0.53 -17.38
N PRO A 419 -23.05 -0.26 -18.04
CA PRO A 419 -23.85 -1.32 -18.68
C PRO A 419 -23.04 -2.14 -19.71
N GLU A 420 -22.19 -1.46 -20.48
CA GLU A 420 -21.33 -2.07 -21.51
C GLU A 420 -20.25 -2.95 -20.89
N GLN A 421 -19.61 -2.47 -19.81
CA GLN A 421 -18.65 -3.27 -19.03
C GLN A 421 -19.32 -4.48 -18.36
N SER A 422 -20.57 -4.34 -17.90
CA SER A 422 -21.34 -5.44 -17.31
C SER A 422 -21.67 -6.51 -18.36
N ALA A 423 -22.05 -6.08 -19.56
CA ALA A 423 -22.28 -7.00 -20.69
C ALA A 423 -20.98 -7.71 -21.10
N ALA A 424 -19.85 -6.98 -21.19
CA ALA A 424 -18.55 -7.56 -21.55
C ALA A 424 -17.99 -8.53 -20.48
N ILE A 425 -18.33 -8.36 -19.20
CA ILE A 425 -18.03 -9.36 -18.15
C ILE A 425 -18.87 -10.64 -18.34
N MET A 426 -20.16 -10.50 -18.69
CA MET A 426 -21.03 -11.66 -18.94
C MET A 426 -20.66 -12.39 -20.24
N ASP A 427 -20.38 -11.66 -21.32
CA ASP A 427 -19.90 -12.22 -22.58
C ASP A 427 -18.54 -12.93 -22.37
N LEU A 428 -17.64 -12.42 -21.50
CA LEU A 428 -16.42 -13.12 -21.08
C LEU A 428 -16.71 -14.43 -20.32
N LEU A 429 -17.62 -14.40 -19.34
CA LEU A 429 -18.00 -15.59 -18.56
C LEU A 429 -18.63 -16.70 -19.43
N GLU A 430 -19.36 -16.31 -20.48
CA GLU A 430 -19.91 -17.25 -21.47
C GLU A 430 -18.84 -17.74 -22.47
N GLU A 431 -17.99 -16.86 -23.00
CA GLU A 431 -16.89 -17.24 -23.91
C GLU A 431 -15.76 -18.05 -23.22
N ARG A 432 -15.68 -18.04 -21.88
CA ARG A 432 -14.66 -18.75 -21.08
C ARG A 432 -15.27 -19.62 -19.96
N TRP A 433 -16.46 -20.17 -20.18
CA TRP A 433 -17.19 -20.97 -19.18
C TRP A 433 -16.39 -22.16 -18.64
N GLU A 434 -15.76 -22.96 -19.50
CA GLU A 434 -14.93 -24.12 -19.09
C GLU A 434 -13.73 -23.70 -18.21
N GLU A 435 -13.16 -22.53 -18.49
CA GLU A 435 -11.98 -22.00 -17.80
C GLU A 435 -12.33 -21.32 -16.47
N LEU A 436 -13.45 -20.61 -16.38
CA LEU A 436 -13.84 -19.82 -15.21
C LEU A 436 -14.82 -20.56 -14.27
N VAL A 437 -15.70 -21.40 -14.82
CA VAL A 437 -16.73 -22.15 -14.08
C VAL A 437 -16.43 -23.65 -14.06
N GLY A 438 -16.09 -24.24 -15.21
CA GLY A 438 -15.92 -25.69 -15.34
C GLY A 438 -17.24 -26.46 -15.09
N GLU A 439 -17.13 -27.62 -14.44
CA GLU A 439 -18.30 -28.41 -14.02
C GLU A 439 -19.00 -27.74 -12.81
N MET A 440 -18.29 -27.60 -11.67
CA MET A 440 -18.61 -26.69 -10.56
C MET A 440 -17.35 -26.50 -9.67
N PRO A 441 -17.23 -25.40 -8.88
CA PRO A 441 -17.96 -24.13 -8.94
C PRO A 441 -17.12 -23.00 -9.61
N LEU A 442 -17.71 -21.81 -9.75
CA LEU A 442 -17.02 -20.59 -10.22
C LEU A 442 -15.72 -20.33 -9.44
N LYS A 443 -14.58 -20.26 -10.16
CA LYS A 443 -13.25 -20.13 -9.56
C LYS A 443 -13.05 -18.73 -8.97
N ILE A 444 -12.54 -18.69 -7.72
CA ILE A 444 -12.24 -17.44 -6.99
C ILE A 444 -11.34 -16.52 -7.82
N ALA A 445 -10.26 -17.07 -8.38
CA ALA A 445 -9.34 -16.38 -9.27
C ALA A 445 -8.88 -17.29 -10.42
N TYR A 446 -8.47 -16.69 -11.55
CA TYR A 446 -7.96 -17.40 -12.72
C TYR A 446 -6.85 -16.60 -13.44
N PRO A 447 -5.80 -17.27 -13.96
CA PRO A 447 -5.43 -18.67 -13.76
C PRO A 447 -4.86 -18.94 -12.36
N THR A 448 -4.61 -20.22 -12.06
CA THR A 448 -3.76 -20.64 -10.94
C THR A 448 -2.32 -20.18 -11.15
N LEU A 449 -1.61 -19.84 -10.07
CA LEU A 449 -0.18 -19.49 -10.11
C LEU A 449 0.68 -20.65 -10.62
N ASP A 450 1.76 -20.35 -11.34
CA ASP A 450 2.77 -21.35 -11.71
C ASP A 450 3.66 -21.79 -10.52
N ASP A 451 4.47 -22.83 -10.72
CA ASP A 451 5.33 -23.41 -9.68
C ASP A 451 6.39 -22.44 -9.10
N HIS A 452 6.75 -21.36 -9.79
CA HIS A 452 7.64 -20.29 -9.31
C HIS A 452 6.86 -19.13 -8.70
N GLU A 453 5.76 -18.70 -9.33
CA GLU A 453 4.85 -17.70 -8.79
C GLU A 453 4.25 -18.13 -7.46
N TRP A 454 3.79 -19.39 -7.33
CA TRP A 454 3.25 -19.92 -6.07
C TRP A 454 4.28 -19.82 -4.94
N ARG A 455 5.54 -20.24 -5.17
CA ARG A 455 6.62 -20.13 -4.16
C ARG A 455 6.86 -18.68 -3.76
N ILE A 456 7.05 -17.79 -4.74
CA ILE A 456 7.47 -16.39 -4.51
C ILE A 456 6.31 -15.54 -3.96
N MET A 457 5.11 -15.66 -4.53
CA MET A 457 3.94 -14.87 -4.13
C MET A 457 3.31 -15.36 -2.84
N THR A 458 3.18 -16.67 -2.60
CA THR A 458 2.52 -17.20 -1.39
C THR A 458 3.48 -17.47 -0.23
N GLY A 459 4.77 -17.72 -0.53
CA GLY A 459 5.70 -18.31 0.45
C GLY A 459 5.58 -19.84 0.53
N SER A 460 5.17 -20.49 -0.56
CA SER A 460 4.89 -21.94 -0.63
C SER A 460 3.78 -22.41 0.32
N ASP A 461 2.66 -21.67 0.43
CA ASP A 461 1.52 -22.08 1.26
C ASP A 461 0.92 -23.41 0.73
N PRO A 462 0.95 -24.50 1.53
CA PRO A 462 0.49 -25.83 1.12
C PRO A 462 -1.03 -25.96 0.98
N LYS A 463 -1.82 -24.96 1.40
CA LYS A 463 -3.25 -24.89 1.07
C LYS A 463 -3.49 -24.28 -0.31
N ASN A 464 -2.62 -23.39 -0.77
CA ASN A 464 -2.72 -22.68 -2.05
C ASN A 464 -2.11 -23.45 -3.25
N THR A 465 -2.07 -24.79 -3.21
CA THR A 465 -1.42 -25.57 -4.28
C THR A 465 -2.22 -25.58 -5.59
N ARG A 466 -1.50 -25.79 -6.70
CA ARG A 466 -2.04 -25.90 -8.07
C ARG A 466 -3.18 -26.92 -8.21
N TRP A 467 -3.19 -27.99 -7.40
CA TRP A 467 -4.22 -29.04 -7.45
C TRP A 467 -5.45 -28.73 -6.58
N SER A 468 -5.37 -27.80 -5.64
CA SER A 468 -6.50 -27.37 -4.79
C SER A 468 -7.68 -26.80 -5.61
N TYR A 469 -7.43 -26.40 -6.86
CA TYR A 469 -8.41 -25.78 -7.78
C TYR A 469 -9.01 -26.72 -8.84
N HIS A 470 -8.64 -28.01 -8.86
CA HIS A 470 -8.98 -28.92 -9.97
C HIS A 470 -10.00 -30.03 -9.66
N ASN A 471 -10.35 -30.27 -8.39
CA ASN A 471 -11.26 -31.37 -8.01
C ASN A 471 -12.72 -30.92 -7.90
N GLY A 472 -13.32 -30.55 -9.04
CA GLY A 472 -14.78 -30.54 -9.19
C GLY A 472 -15.29 -31.96 -9.45
N GLY A 473 -16.41 -32.34 -8.84
CA GLY A 473 -17.08 -33.63 -9.07
C GLY A 473 -18.35 -33.46 -9.92
N SER A 474 -18.58 -34.37 -10.86
CA SER A 474 -19.60 -34.23 -11.91
C SER A 474 -21.05 -34.20 -11.38
N TRP A 475 -21.75 -33.09 -11.67
CA TRP A 475 -23.20 -32.89 -11.46
C TRP A 475 -23.77 -32.07 -12.64
N PRO A 476 -25.10 -32.07 -12.90
CA PRO A 476 -25.65 -31.65 -14.20
C PRO A 476 -25.72 -30.13 -14.41
N ASP A 477 -25.75 -29.73 -15.70
CA ASP A 477 -25.68 -28.34 -16.20
C ASP A 477 -26.62 -27.34 -15.50
N PHE A 478 -26.06 -26.47 -14.65
CA PHE A 478 -26.71 -25.24 -14.21
C PHE A 478 -26.32 -24.05 -15.08
N LYS A 479 -27.17 -23.70 -16.05
CA LYS A 479 -27.04 -22.42 -16.77
C LYS A 479 -27.42 -21.26 -15.86
N VAL A 480 -26.47 -20.37 -15.59
CA VAL A 480 -26.73 -19.08 -14.92
C VAL A 480 -27.52 -18.19 -15.87
N ASP A 481 -28.80 -17.96 -15.57
CA ASP A 481 -29.63 -17.03 -16.32
C ASP A 481 -29.18 -15.59 -16.09
N ARG A 482 -28.94 -14.84 -17.18
CA ARG A 482 -28.65 -13.40 -17.16
C ARG A 482 -29.72 -12.61 -16.37
N SER A 483 -30.97 -13.09 -16.31
CA SER A 483 -32.06 -12.47 -15.54
C SER A 483 -31.85 -12.46 -14.02
N PHE A 484 -31.11 -13.45 -13.47
CA PHE A 484 -30.95 -13.61 -12.02
C PHE A 484 -30.01 -12.55 -11.43
N LEU A 485 -28.85 -12.34 -12.06
CA LEU A 485 -27.89 -11.31 -11.63
C LEU A 485 -28.45 -9.90 -11.78
N VAL A 486 -29.24 -9.63 -12.83
CA VAL A 486 -29.97 -8.37 -13.00
C VAL A 486 -31.02 -8.19 -11.89
N SER A 487 -31.76 -9.24 -11.54
CA SER A 487 -32.75 -9.20 -10.45
C SER A 487 -32.10 -8.94 -9.08
N ALA A 488 -30.96 -9.57 -8.79
CA ALA A 488 -30.20 -9.33 -7.57
C ALA A 488 -29.65 -7.89 -7.48
N ALA A 489 -29.11 -7.36 -8.59
CA ALA A 489 -28.68 -5.96 -8.69
C ALA A 489 -29.85 -4.98 -8.45
N VAL A 490 -31.02 -5.23 -9.06
CA VAL A 490 -32.22 -4.40 -8.88
C VAL A 490 -32.72 -4.44 -7.42
N PHE A 491 -32.71 -5.60 -6.76
CA PHE A 491 -33.12 -5.72 -5.36
C PHE A 491 -32.26 -4.87 -4.41
N LEU A 492 -30.93 -4.95 -4.56
CA LEU A 492 -29.98 -4.26 -3.68
C LEU A 492 -29.84 -2.76 -3.97
N ILE A 493 -29.92 -2.36 -5.26
CA ILE A 493 -29.58 -0.99 -5.70
C ILE A 493 -30.81 -0.07 -5.83
N SER A 494 -32.02 -0.60 -6.06
CA SER A 494 -33.18 0.21 -6.50
C SER A 494 -33.50 1.40 -5.58
N PRO A 495 -33.63 2.64 -6.11
CA PRO A 495 -34.14 3.78 -5.36
C PRO A 495 -35.58 3.56 -4.87
N SER A 496 -35.94 4.20 -3.75
CA SER A 496 -37.31 4.14 -3.21
C SER A 496 -38.31 4.83 -4.15
N GLY A 497 -39.03 4.05 -4.96
CA GLY A 497 -40.15 4.55 -5.77
C GLY A 497 -40.41 3.85 -7.12
N MET A 498 -39.54 2.96 -7.60
CA MET A 498 -39.76 2.22 -8.86
C MET A 498 -39.90 0.71 -8.64
N SER A 499 -40.82 0.07 -9.37
CA SER A 499 -40.96 -1.39 -9.39
C SER A 499 -39.88 -2.04 -10.26
N PRO A 500 -39.38 -3.25 -9.91
CA PRO A 500 -38.38 -3.97 -10.71
C PRO A 500 -38.79 -4.16 -12.18
N SER A 501 -40.06 -4.51 -12.40
CA SER A 501 -40.65 -4.67 -13.74
C SER A 501 -40.46 -3.47 -14.65
N ARG A 502 -40.58 -2.24 -14.10
CA ARG A 502 -40.47 -0.98 -14.86
C ARG A 502 -39.02 -0.50 -15.00
N MET A 503 -38.05 -1.16 -14.36
CA MET A 503 -36.62 -0.97 -14.66
C MET A 503 -36.17 -1.91 -15.77
N VAL A 504 -36.58 -3.19 -15.75
CA VAL A 504 -36.30 -4.15 -16.84
C VAL A 504 -36.80 -3.60 -18.18
N GLU A 505 -38.06 -3.13 -18.21
CA GLU A 505 -38.70 -2.54 -19.40
C GLU A 505 -37.97 -1.29 -19.94
N VAL A 506 -37.19 -0.57 -19.11
CA VAL A 506 -36.36 0.58 -19.52
C VAL A 506 -34.94 0.16 -19.94
N MET A 507 -34.42 -0.92 -19.38
CA MET A 507 -33.10 -1.47 -19.73
C MET A 507 -33.14 -2.27 -21.05
N GLU A 508 -34.24 -2.97 -21.34
CA GLU A 508 -34.42 -3.73 -22.58
C GLU A 508 -34.71 -2.85 -23.80
N ASN A 509 -35.41 -1.72 -23.64
CA ASN A 509 -35.91 -0.90 -24.76
C ASN A 509 -34.95 0.24 -25.22
N GLY A 510 -33.71 0.29 -24.73
CA GLY A 510 -32.70 1.27 -25.19
C GLY A 510 -33.05 2.73 -24.84
N GLY A 511 -32.75 3.10 -23.58
CA GLY A 511 -33.19 4.33 -22.91
C GLY A 511 -33.37 5.61 -23.76
N ARG A 512 -34.63 5.98 -24.00
CA ARG A 512 -35.06 7.30 -24.51
C ARG A 512 -36.06 8.01 -23.59
N GLU A 513 -35.92 7.86 -22.28
CA GLU A 513 -36.54 8.77 -21.30
C GLU A 513 -35.50 9.32 -20.32
N VAL A 514 -35.41 10.65 -20.24
CA VAL A 514 -34.52 11.35 -19.32
C VAL A 514 -35.23 11.50 -17.98
N MET A 515 -34.76 10.81 -16.94
CA MET A 515 -35.29 11.00 -15.59
C MET A 515 -34.97 12.42 -15.10
N VAL A 516 -36.02 13.23 -14.94
CA VAL A 516 -35.89 14.66 -14.62
C VAL A 516 -35.46 14.86 -13.17
N LEU A 517 -34.18 15.14 -12.96
CA LEU A 517 -33.70 15.79 -11.73
C LEU A 517 -34.40 17.15 -11.58
N ARG A 518 -34.96 17.38 -10.39
CA ARG A 518 -35.82 18.53 -10.07
C ARG A 518 -35.01 19.83 -10.11
N LYS A 519 -34.98 20.50 -11.27
CA LYS A 519 -34.13 21.66 -11.53
C LYS A 519 -34.69 22.91 -10.85
N VAL A 520 -33.85 23.64 -10.11
CA VAL A 520 -34.13 25.02 -9.69
C VAL A 520 -33.90 25.94 -10.90
N ASP A 521 -34.84 26.83 -11.17
CA ASP A 521 -34.82 27.68 -12.36
C ASP A 521 -33.78 28.80 -12.29
N SER A 522 -32.83 28.78 -13.23
CA SER A 522 -32.42 29.99 -13.95
C SER A 522 -31.87 29.62 -15.34
N ARG A 523 -32.25 30.39 -16.37
CA ARG A 523 -31.95 30.11 -17.78
C ARG A 523 -30.66 30.79 -18.24
N ALA A 524 -29.74 30.01 -18.82
CA ALA A 524 -29.07 30.32 -20.08
C ALA A 524 -28.35 29.06 -20.61
N SER A 525 -28.17 28.95 -21.92
CA SER A 525 -27.53 27.79 -22.59
C SER A 525 -27.00 28.21 -23.96
N ILE A 526 -25.84 27.67 -24.39
CA ILE A 526 -25.61 27.06 -25.73
C ILE A 526 -24.12 26.68 -25.95
N THR A 527 -23.92 25.42 -26.37
CA THR A 527 -22.82 24.75 -27.12
C THR A 527 -21.32 25.01 -26.88
N GLU A 528 -20.57 23.91 -26.99
CA GLU A 528 -19.14 23.83 -27.31
C GLU A 528 -18.86 24.21 -28.79
N ALA A 529 -17.70 24.82 -29.07
CA ALA A 529 -17.02 24.85 -30.38
C ALA A 529 -15.58 25.39 -30.20
N ASP A 530 -14.59 24.77 -30.84
CA ASP A 530 -13.18 25.19 -30.80
C ASP A 530 -12.80 26.17 -31.94
N ASP A 531 -11.58 26.71 -31.85
CA ASP A 531 -10.78 27.37 -32.90
C ASP A 531 -11.38 28.56 -33.68
N LEU A 532 -10.97 29.80 -33.36
CA LEU A 532 -10.05 30.61 -34.20
C LEU A 532 -9.75 32.05 -33.69
N ASP A 533 -8.82 32.68 -34.40
CA ASP A 533 -7.89 33.74 -34.01
C ASP A 533 -8.43 35.18 -33.76
N LEU A 534 -7.59 35.92 -33.04
CA LEU A 534 -7.38 37.37 -32.88
C LEU A 534 -8.38 38.45 -33.43
N ALA A 535 -8.56 39.44 -32.55
CA ALA A 535 -8.75 40.89 -32.80
C ALA A 535 -10.14 41.43 -33.23
N ARG A 536 -10.92 41.90 -32.23
CA ARG A 536 -11.44 43.30 -32.12
C ARG A 536 -12.20 43.53 -30.80
N LEU A 537 -11.74 44.48 -29.99
CA LEU A 537 -12.52 45.08 -28.89
C LEU A 537 -13.31 46.29 -29.42
N PRO A 538 -14.50 46.58 -28.87
CA PRO A 538 -14.56 47.76 -27.99
C PRO A 538 -15.50 47.67 -26.76
N ASP A 539 -15.16 48.50 -25.77
CA ASP A 539 -16.01 49.21 -24.79
C ASP A 539 -17.04 48.47 -23.91
N ARG A 540 -16.75 48.47 -22.60
CA ARG A 540 -17.74 48.63 -21.52
C ARG A 540 -17.44 49.91 -20.71
N PRO A 541 -18.45 50.55 -20.09
CA PRO A 541 -18.34 51.92 -19.59
C PRO A 541 -17.53 52.10 -18.30
N ARG A 542 -17.12 53.35 -18.08
CA ARG A 542 -16.18 53.80 -17.03
C ARG A 542 -16.83 53.94 -15.65
N LEU A 543 -16.11 53.57 -14.60
CA LEU A 543 -16.16 54.24 -13.29
C LEU A 543 -14.74 54.69 -12.90
N LYS A 544 -14.64 55.82 -12.20
CA LYS A 544 -13.38 56.57 -12.05
C LYS A 544 -12.57 56.17 -10.81
N ILE A 545 -11.26 56.12 -10.97
CA ILE A 545 -10.27 56.31 -9.90
C ILE A 545 -9.81 57.77 -9.99
N GLU A 546 -9.74 58.48 -8.86
CA GLU A 546 -8.92 59.69 -8.77
C GLU A 546 -7.61 59.40 -8.02
N ARG A 547 -6.49 59.72 -8.67
CA ARG A 547 -5.18 59.89 -8.03
C ARG A 547 -4.90 61.37 -7.90
N LYS A 548 -4.26 61.78 -6.80
CA LYS A 548 -3.37 62.96 -6.81
C LYS A 548 -1.99 62.59 -6.27
N ARG A 549 -0.97 63.07 -6.98
CA ARG A 549 0.43 63.16 -6.58
C ARG A 549 0.82 64.62 -6.77
N SER A 550 1.60 65.17 -5.86
CA SER A 550 2.48 66.32 -6.12
C SER A 550 3.61 66.32 -5.10
N PHE A 551 4.81 66.65 -5.55
CA PHE A 551 5.88 67.18 -4.70
C PHE A 551 5.51 68.64 -4.34
N ASP A 552 6.07 69.22 -3.27
CA ASP A 552 7.24 70.12 -3.41
C ASP A 552 7.76 70.66 -2.06
N GLU A 553 8.76 71.54 -2.11
CA GLU A 553 9.74 71.84 -1.06
C GLU A 553 9.33 72.89 0.02
N ARG A 554 10.13 72.86 1.11
CA ARG A 554 10.73 74.00 1.86
C ARG A 554 9.93 74.84 2.89
N SER A 555 10.66 75.13 3.98
CA SER A 555 10.91 76.47 4.59
C SER A 555 10.27 76.84 5.95
N LEU A 556 11.13 76.88 7.00
CA LEU A 556 11.21 77.88 8.12
C LEU A 556 9.97 78.05 9.05
N SER A 557 10.05 78.51 10.31
CA SER A 557 11.12 78.87 11.27
C SER A 557 10.44 79.02 12.67
N GLU A 558 10.91 78.42 13.78
CA GLU A 558 12.06 78.78 14.66
C GLU A 558 11.67 79.67 15.87
N HIS A 559 12.60 79.86 16.82
CA HIS A 559 12.50 80.53 18.14
C HIS A 559 11.67 79.75 19.19
N LEU A 560 12.00 79.65 20.48
CA LEU A 560 13.14 80.07 21.36
C LEU A 560 13.15 79.07 22.57
N ALA A 561 14.18 78.84 23.40
CA ALA A 561 15.57 79.30 23.56
C ALA A 561 16.41 78.10 24.11
N GLY A 562 17.75 78.04 24.18
CA GLY A 562 18.84 79.03 23.99
C GLY A 562 19.69 79.15 25.27
N GLY A 563 21.04 79.02 25.30
CA GLY A 563 22.03 78.52 24.32
C GLY A 563 22.76 77.27 24.85
N ASN A 564 24.08 77.14 25.07
CA ASN A 564 25.35 77.87 24.81
C ASN A 564 26.51 76.94 25.31
N LEU A 565 27.80 76.94 24.90
CA LEU A 565 28.57 77.52 23.77
C LEU A 565 29.97 76.84 23.67
N ARG A 566 30.49 76.62 22.44
CA ARG A 566 31.91 76.43 22.01
C ARG A 566 32.75 75.18 22.39
N LYS A 567 33.21 74.50 21.32
CA LYS A 567 34.54 73.88 21.04
C LYS A 567 35.29 73.02 22.08
N VAL A 568 35.66 71.80 21.69
CA VAL A 568 37.04 71.37 21.28
C VAL A 568 36.97 69.96 20.63
N ASP A 569 38.01 69.55 19.92
CA ASP A 569 38.03 68.48 18.90
C ASP A 569 38.34 67.06 19.43
N SER A 570 37.71 66.02 18.83
CA SER A 570 38.14 64.59 18.72
C SER A 570 36.99 63.74 18.14
N ILE A 571 37.19 62.63 17.40
CA ILE A 571 38.35 62.00 16.74
C ILE A 571 37.77 61.12 15.61
N GLU A 572 38.47 60.94 14.47
CA GLU A 572 38.14 59.85 13.53
C GLU A 572 39.38 59.33 12.77
N SER A 573 39.40 58.01 12.54
CA SER A 573 40.16 57.26 11.52
C SER A 573 41.66 56.87 11.72
N ILE A 574 41.93 55.61 11.33
CA ILE A 574 43.13 55.07 10.62
C ILE A 574 44.41 54.65 11.41
N PHE A 575 44.48 53.33 11.68
CA PHE A 575 45.59 52.35 11.62
C PHE A 575 47.08 52.75 11.88
N SER A 576 47.76 52.04 12.80
CA SER A 576 48.72 50.94 12.46
C SER A 576 49.60 50.39 13.62
N ILE A 577 49.74 49.06 13.67
CA ILE A 577 50.94 48.22 13.98
C ILE A 577 51.77 48.50 15.27
N GLY A 578 51.83 47.49 16.16
CA GLY A 578 52.86 47.33 17.20
C GLY A 578 52.64 46.07 18.05
N GLY A 579 53.52 45.06 17.95
CA GLY A 579 53.32 43.72 18.55
C GLY A 579 53.78 43.56 20.01
N PRO A 580 53.22 42.59 20.78
CA PRO A 580 53.56 42.38 22.19
C PRO A 580 54.74 41.42 22.43
N ARG A 581 55.34 41.51 23.63
CA ARG A 581 56.28 40.53 24.19
C ARG A 581 55.54 39.40 24.95
N SER A 582 56.28 38.38 25.35
CA SER A 582 55.81 37.04 25.78
C SER A 582 55.81 36.80 27.30
N VAL A 583 55.43 35.57 27.71
CA VAL A 583 55.58 34.93 29.05
C VAL A 583 54.59 35.43 30.11
N LEU A 584 53.82 34.61 30.84
CA LEU A 584 53.41 33.18 30.80
C LEU A 584 51.99 33.13 31.47
N ASP A 585 51.16 32.10 31.51
CA ASP A 585 51.21 30.63 31.29
C ASP A 585 49.92 30.23 30.49
N SER A 586 49.48 28.98 30.22
CA SER A 586 49.85 27.61 30.58
C SER A 586 49.42 26.64 29.44
N PRO A 587 49.64 25.30 29.48
CA PRO A 587 49.67 24.50 28.26
C PRO A 587 48.29 24.09 27.70
N VAL A 588 47.94 24.65 26.54
CA VAL A 588 47.06 23.98 25.57
C VAL A 588 47.85 22.85 24.91
N SER A 589 47.33 21.62 24.91
CA SER A 589 47.99 20.46 24.31
C SER A 589 48.01 20.58 22.77
N SER A 590 49.08 21.16 22.23
CA SER A 590 49.35 21.23 20.79
C SER A 590 49.55 19.84 20.18
N ARG A 591 48.46 19.20 19.76
CA ARG A 591 48.50 17.99 18.91
C ARG A 591 47.51 18.07 17.75
N TYR A 592 47.45 19.23 17.10
CA TYR A 592 46.99 19.34 15.72
C TYR A 592 47.90 18.49 14.84
N LEU A 593 47.43 17.29 14.48
CA LEU A 593 47.95 16.57 13.33
C LEU A 593 47.57 17.41 12.10
N SER A 594 48.56 17.99 11.44
CA SER A 594 48.40 18.74 10.20
C SER A 594 48.05 17.80 9.06
N PHE A 595 46.77 17.43 8.97
CA PHE A 595 46.20 17.01 7.70
C PHE A 595 46.02 18.25 6.83
N GLU A 596 46.73 18.32 5.71
CA GLU A 596 46.24 19.12 4.58
C GLU A 596 44.87 18.54 4.18
N PRO A 597 43.83 19.37 3.98
CA PRO A 597 42.52 18.87 3.59
C PRO A 597 42.65 18.14 2.24
N HIS A 598 42.20 16.87 2.22
CA HIS A 598 42.31 16.02 1.04
C HIS A 598 41.70 16.75 -0.19
N PRO A 599 42.40 16.90 -1.33
CA PRO A 599 42.02 17.85 -2.38
C PRO A 599 40.57 17.72 -2.90
N MET A 600 40.04 16.50 -2.90
CA MET A 600 38.65 16.16 -3.21
C MET A 600 37.61 16.88 -2.33
N LEU A 601 37.97 17.34 -1.13
CA LEU A 601 37.08 18.10 -0.23
C LEU A 601 36.75 19.50 -0.77
N ALA A 602 37.72 20.18 -1.39
CA ALA A 602 37.51 21.47 -2.03
C ALA A 602 36.69 21.31 -3.32
N GLU A 603 37.02 20.29 -4.12
CA GLU A 603 36.26 19.91 -5.32
C GLU A 603 34.78 19.63 -5.01
N ALA A 604 34.51 18.88 -3.93
CA ALA A 604 33.17 18.58 -3.46
C ALA A 604 32.38 19.83 -3.04
N TRP A 605 33.00 20.74 -2.29
CA TRP A 605 32.37 22.01 -1.91
C TRP A 605 32.06 22.91 -3.12
N ASP A 606 32.96 22.98 -4.10
CA ASP A 606 32.74 23.70 -5.34
C ASP A 606 31.62 23.08 -6.19
N ALA A 607 31.47 21.76 -6.18
CA ALA A 607 30.36 21.08 -6.86
C ALA A 607 29.03 21.30 -6.12
N LEU A 608 28.99 21.18 -4.79
CA LEU A 608 27.79 21.43 -3.97
C LEU A 608 27.33 22.89 -4.04
N ARG A 609 28.24 23.86 -4.16
CA ARG A 609 27.86 25.27 -4.34
C ARG A 609 27.32 25.58 -5.72
N LYS A 610 27.71 24.83 -6.76
CA LYS A 610 27.14 24.95 -8.12
C LYS A 610 25.72 24.38 -8.23
N SER A 611 25.34 23.43 -7.36
CA SER A 611 24.01 22.80 -7.39
C SER A 611 22.91 23.59 -6.68
N ILE A 612 23.23 24.74 -6.06
CA ILE A 612 22.28 25.58 -5.33
C ILE A 612 21.21 26.16 -6.28
N VAL A 613 19.94 25.90 -5.96
CA VAL A 613 18.77 26.46 -6.65
C VAL A 613 18.34 27.76 -5.96
N LEU A 614 18.18 28.82 -6.76
CA LEU A 614 17.72 30.13 -6.29
C LEU A 614 16.25 30.36 -6.64
N PHE A 615 15.50 30.98 -5.72
CA PHE A 615 14.16 31.53 -5.95
C PHE A 615 14.14 32.98 -5.46
N ARG A 616 13.93 33.92 -6.38
CA ARG A 616 13.90 35.37 -6.14
C ARG A 616 15.17 35.88 -5.44
N GLY A 617 16.31 35.29 -5.82
CA GLY A 617 17.63 35.57 -5.26
C GLY A 617 17.95 34.87 -3.93
N GLN A 618 16.99 34.16 -3.31
CA GLN A 618 17.23 33.38 -2.09
C GLN A 618 17.60 31.93 -2.45
N PRO A 619 18.61 31.30 -1.81
CA PRO A 619 18.87 29.89 -1.98
C PRO A 619 17.77 29.07 -1.29
N VAL A 620 17.16 28.13 -2.00
CA VAL A 620 15.98 27.36 -1.53
C VAL A 620 16.17 25.83 -1.55
N GLY A 621 17.32 25.34 -2.01
CA GLY A 621 17.62 23.91 -2.07
C GLY A 621 18.80 23.63 -3.00
N THR A 622 19.06 22.35 -3.29
CA THR A 622 20.04 21.92 -4.30
C THR A 622 19.40 20.98 -5.32
N ILE A 623 19.80 21.11 -6.58
CA ILE A 623 19.35 20.27 -7.70
C ILE A 623 19.85 18.82 -7.52
N ALA A 624 19.13 17.81 -8.03
CA ALA A 624 19.52 16.40 -7.85
C ALA A 624 20.85 16.06 -8.56
N ALA A 625 21.03 16.49 -9.82
CA ALA A 625 22.27 16.26 -10.58
C ALA A 625 22.68 17.47 -11.44
N LEU A 626 23.99 17.64 -11.64
CA LEU A 626 24.58 18.57 -12.61
C LEU A 626 25.23 17.82 -13.78
N ASP A 627 24.49 16.91 -14.40
CA ASP A 627 24.99 16.15 -15.54
C ASP A 627 24.82 16.92 -16.86
N HIS A 628 25.92 17.51 -17.34
CA HIS A 628 25.97 18.19 -18.64
C HIS A 628 26.10 17.25 -19.85
N SER A 629 26.06 15.93 -19.66
CA SER A 629 26.25 14.93 -20.73
C SER A 629 24.99 14.15 -21.14
N SER A 630 23.87 14.34 -20.43
CA SER A 630 22.56 13.79 -20.81
C SER A 630 21.73 14.79 -21.62
N GLU A 631 21.19 14.37 -22.76
CA GLU A 631 20.18 15.14 -23.50
C GLU A 631 18.81 15.08 -22.82
N GLU A 632 18.54 14.01 -22.04
CA GLU A 632 17.31 13.86 -21.26
C GLU A 632 17.55 14.17 -19.78
N VAL A 633 16.90 15.22 -19.30
CA VAL A 633 17.00 15.73 -17.91
C VAL A 633 15.99 15.04 -16.97
N LEU A 634 14.85 14.58 -17.52
CA LEU A 634 13.70 14.03 -16.80
C LEU A 634 13.28 14.92 -15.61
N ASN A 635 13.40 14.40 -14.39
CA ASN A 635 13.05 15.06 -13.13
C ASN A 635 14.27 15.45 -12.29
N TYR A 636 15.51 15.20 -12.76
CA TYR A 636 16.73 15.47 -11.97
C TYR A 636 17.16 16.95 -12.00
N ASP A 637 16.39 17.83 -12.68
CA ASP A 637 16.47 19.29 -12.54
C ASP A 637 15.73 19.84 -11.32
N GLN A 638 15.22 18.97 -10.45
CA GLN A 638 14.41 19.34 -9.30
C GLN A 638 15.20 19.23 -7.98
N VAL A 639 14.72 19.99 -6.98
CA VAL A 639 15.11 19.84 -5.58
C VAL A 639 14.22 18.76 -4.96
N PHE A 640 14.77 17.56 -4.75
CA PHE A 640 14.09 16.50 -3.99
C PHE A 640 14.27 16.71 -2.49
N VAL A 641 13.27 16.29 -1.71
CA VAL A 641 13.35 16.41 -0.25
C VAL A 641 14.46 15.53 0.32
N ARG A 642 14.57 14.28 -0.13
CA ARG A 642 15.60 13.32 0.32
C ARG A 642 17.03 13.70 -0.10
N ASP A 643 17.23 14.10 -1.36
CA ASP A 643 18.55 14.55 -1.87
C ASP A 643 19.06 15.82 -1.16
N PHE A 644 18.15 16.71 -0.75
CA PHE A 644 18.54 17.92 -0.03
C PHE A 644 18.94 17.67 1.43
N VAL A 645 18.55 16.55 2.07
CA VAL A 645 18.94 16.26 3.47
C VAL A 645 20.47 16.29 3.67
N PRO A 646 21.31 15.54 2.93
CA PRO A 646 22.77 15.63 3.09
C PRO A 646 23.32 17.00 2.72
N SER A 647 22.81 17.67 1.68
CA SER A 647 23.20 19.04 1.34
C SER A 647 22.97 19.99 2.51
N ALA A 648 21.78 19.94 3.09
CA ALA A 648 21.39 20.74 4.24
C ALA A 648 22.27 20.43 5.46
N MET A 649 22.56 19.17 5.75
CA MET A 649 23.47 18.77 6.83
C MET A 649 24.88 19.35 6.63
N ALA A 650 25.42 19.35 5.41
CA ALA A 650 26.72 19.99 5.11
C ALA A 650 26.67 21.51 5.32
N PHE A 651 25.65 22.20 4.82
CA PHE A 651 25.47 23.64 5.03
C PHE A 651 25.27 23.99 6.51
N LEU A 652 24.54 23.17 7.30
CA LEU A 652 24.40 23.36 8.74
C LEU A 652 25.74 23.22 9.48
N MET A 653 26.56 22.22 9.16
CA MET A 653 27.91 22.06 9.74
C MET A 653 28.84 23.21 9.36
N ASN A 654 28.67 23.80 8.18
CA ASN A 654 29.46 24.94 7.71
C ASN A 654 28.92 26.32 8.16
N GLY A 655 27.84 26.36 8.94
CA GLY A 655 27.21 27.61 9.42
C GLY A 655 26.33 28.35 8.39
N GLU A 656 26.14 27.79 7.20
CA GLU A 656 25.39 28.39 6.08
C GLU A 656 23.86 28.12 6.21
N HIS A 657 23.27 28.53 7.33
CA HIS A 657 21.93 28.09 7.77
C HIS A 657 20.75 28.52 6.87
N ASP A 658 20.87 29.61 6.12
CA ASP A 658 19.74 30.25 5.44
C ASP A 658 19.10 29.40 4.34
N ILE A 659 19.90 28.63 3.58
CA ILE A 659 19.37 27.72 2.54
C ILE A 659 18.41 26.68 3.14
N VAL A 660 18.70 26.20 4.35
CA VAL A 660 17.88 25.21 5.06
C VAL A 660 16.62 25.86 5.63
N LYS A 661 16.74 27.06 6.21
CA LYS A 661 15.58 27.86 6.67
C LYS A 661 14.61 28.13 5.52
N ASN A 662 15.14 28.55 4.37
CA ASN A 662 14.37 28.82 3.16
C ASN A 662 13.71 27.56 2.61
N PHE A 663 14.45 26.44 2.46
CA PHE A 663 13.90 25.16 2.02
C PHE A 663 12.72 24.70 2.89
N LEU A 664 12.89 24.72 4.21
CA LEU A 664 11.85 24.29 5.16
C LEU A 664 10.58 25.15 5.02
N VAL A 665 10.72 26.47 4.86
CA VAL A 665 9.60 27.41 4.66
C VAL A 665 8.95 27.27 3.27
N LYS A 666 9.72 27.03 2.19
CA LYS A 666 9.16 26.84 0.85
C LYS A 666 8.42 25.51 0.71
N THR A 667 8.99 24.41 1.19
CA THR A 667 8.33 23.09 1.19
C THR A 667 7.07 23.07 2.04
N LEU A 668 7.07 23.78 3.17
CA LEU A 668 5.87 24.02 3.98
C LEU A 668 4.80 24.86 3.26
N HIS A 669 5.20 25.84 2.44
CA HIS A 669 4.26 26.56 1.59
C HIS A 669 3.63 25.66 0.51
N LEU A 670 4.42 24.75 -0.09
CA LEU A 670 3.93 23.74 -1.05
C LEU A 670 2.97 22.73 -0.37
N GLN A 671 3.21 22.37 0.89
CA GLN A 671 2.28 21.54 1.66
C GLN A 671 0.88 22.18 1.76
N GLY A 672 0.79 23.51 1.82
CA GLY A 672 -0.47 24.25 1.88
C GLY A 672 -1.23 24.39 0.55
N TRP A 673 -0.78 23.76 -0.54
CA TRP A 673 -1.47 23.80 -1.84
C TRP A 673 -2.63 22.78 -1.91
N GLU A 674 -3.63 23.06 -2.74
CA GLU A 674 -4.60 22.03 -3.14
C GLU A 674 -3.92 21.05 -4.13
N LYS A 675 -3.90 19.77 -3.78
CA LYS A 675 -3.21 18.71 -4.52
C LYS A 675 -4.25 17.73 -5.06
N LYS A 676 -4.21 17.41 -6.35
CA LYS A 676 -5.24 16.59 -6.98
C LYS A 676 -4.67 15.70 -8.08
N ILE A 677 -4.93 14.39 -7.99
CA ILE A 677 -4.55 13.39 -9.00
C ILE A 677 -5.83 12.90 -9.68
N ASP A 678 -5.95 13.21 -10.98
CA ASP A 678 -7.15 13.04 -11.82
C ASP A 678 -8.43 13.64 -11.21
N ARG A 679 -9.11 12.90 -10.32
CA ARG A 679 -10.34 13.32 -9.61
C ARG A 679 -10.22 13.27 -8.08
N PHE A 680 -9.12 12.75 -7.54
CA PHE A 680 -8.91 12.56 -6.11
C PHE A 680 -8.08 13.71 -5.50
N LYS A 681 -8.55 14.34 -4.41
CA LYS A 681 -7.78 15.30 -3.62
C LYS A 681 -6.85 14.52 -2.68
N LEU A 682 -5.56 14.86 -2.64
CA LEU A 682 -4.61 14.25 -1.69
C LEU A 682 -4.75 14.87 -0.29
N GLY A 683 -4.27 14.16 0.73
CA GLY A 683 -4.34 14.62 2.11
C GLY A 683 -3.58 15.93 2.36
N GLU A 684 -4.07 16.76 3.28
CA GLU A 684 -3.50 18.11 3.50
C GLU A 684 -2.02 18.07 3.92
N GLY A 685 -1.63 17.07 4.72
CA GLY A 685 -0.26 16.93 5.21
C GLY A 685 0.78 16.46 4.20
N VAL A 686 0.38 15.97 3.01
CA VAL A 686 1.31 15.36 2.04
C VAL A 686 2.36 16.37 1.61
N MET A 687 3.64 16.02 1.81
CA MET A 687 4.78 16.79 1.32
C MET A 687 5.08 16.40 -0.14
N PRO A 688 5.62 17.30 -0.98
CA PRO A 688 6.03 16.95 -2.33
C PRO A 688 7.24 16.00 -2.31
N ALA A 689 7.40 15.21 -3.38
CA ALA A 689 8.64 14.47 -3.63
C ALA A 689 9.78 15.45 -3.96
N SER A 690 9.48 16.40 -4.84
CA SER A 690 10.42 17.39 -5.35
C SER A 690 9.71 18.66 -5.84
N PHE A 691 10.51 19.70 -6.10
CA PHE A 691 10.04 20.92 -6.75
C PHE A 691 11.12 21.56 -7.62
N LYS A 692 10.73 22.39 -8.59
CA LYS A 692 11.64 23.27 -9.33
C LYS A 692 11.13 24.70 -9.46
N VAL A 693 12.08 25.58 -9.77
CA VAL A 693 11.86 26.99 -10.07
C VAL A 693 11.79 27.17 -11.59
N LEU A 694 10.67 27.65 -12.11
CA LEU A 694 10.60 28.15 -13.49
C LEU A 694 10.76 29.67 -13.47
N HIS A 695 11.81 30.15 -14.14
CA HIS A 695 12.02 31.57 -14.41
C HIS A 695 11.28 31.98 -15.68
N ASP A 696 10.33 32.91 -15.60
CA ASP A 696 9.76 33.58 -16.77
C ASP A 696 10.70 34.72 -17.21
N PRO A 697 11.41 34.61 -18.36
CA PRO A 697 12.38 35.62 -18.78
C PRO A 697 11.71 36.92 -19.30
N ILE A 698 10.43 36.87 -19.65
CA ILE A 698 9.66 38.01 -20.16
C ILE A 698 9.12 38.84 -18.98
N ARG A 699 8.52 38.17 -18.00
CA ARG A 699 7.99 38.81 -16.77
C ARG A 699 9.04 39.05 -15.70
N LYS A 700 10.18 38.36 -15.78
CA LYS A 700 11.25 38.30 -14.75
C LYS A 700 10.72 37.83 -13.40
N THR A 701 9.86 36.80 -13.44
CA THR A 701 9.18 36.24 -12.26
C THR A 701 9.48 34.77 -12.10
N ASP A 702 9.91 34.40 -10.89
CA ASP A 702 10.12 33.01 -10.50
C ASP A 702 8.82 32.40 -9.96
N ASN A 703 8.44 31.26 -10.52
CA ASN A 703 7.32 30.42 -10.11
C ASN A 703 7.83 29.06 -9.61
N LEU A 704 7.12 28.43 -8.67
CA LEU A 704 7.40 27.07 -8.23
C LEU A 704 6.47 26.09 -8.96
N ILE A 705 6.97 24.90 -9.25
CA ILE A 705 6.18 23.70 -9.58
C ILE A 705 6.67 22.58 -8.65
N ALA A 706 5.76 21.76 -8.15
CA ALA A 706 6.06 20.64 -7.25
C ALA A 706 5.34 19.38 -7.71
N ASP A 707 6.00 18.22 -7.60
CA ASP A 707 5.44 16.90 -7.88
C ASP A 707 5.06 16.21 -6.56
N PHE A 708 3.80 15.77 -6.46
CA PHE A 708 3.26 15.06 -5.30
C PHE A 708 3.04 13.56 -5.59
N GLY A 709 3.62 13.04 -6.67
CA GLY A 709 3.30 11.72 -7.23
C GLY A 709 2.31 11.78 -8.40
N ASP A 710 1.98 12.99 -8.89
CA ASP A 710 1.08 13.20 -10.03
C ASP A 710 1.79 13.00 -11.38
N SER A 711 3.06 13.42 -11.43
CA SER A 711 3.94 13.38 -12.61
C SER A 711 5.04 12.32 -12.48
N ALA A 712 5.33 11.86 -11.26
CA ALA A 712 6.28 10.80 -10.94
C ALA A 712 6.04 9.51 -11.75
N ILE A 713 7.13 8.88 -12.18
CA ILE A 713 7.12 7.60 -12.90
C ILE A 713 6.42 6.54 -12.03
N GLY A 714 5.29 6.03 -12.52
CA GLY A 714 4.49 5.03 -11.79
C GLY A 714 3.54 5.58 -10.72
N ARG A 715 3.48 6.90 -10.51
CA ARG A 715 2.63 7.59 -9.50
C ARG A 715 2.86 7.14 -8.05
N VAL A 716 4.12 6.92 -7.71
CA VAL A 716 4.56 6.59 -6.34
C VAL A 716 4.29 7.71 -5.34
N ALA A 717 4.00 7.33 -4.09
CA ALA A 717 3.71 8.27 -3.00
C ALA A 717 4.99 8.60 -2.20
N PRO A 718 5.37 9.88 -2.04
CA PRO A 718 6.59 10.28 -1.32
C PRO A 718 6.40 10.31 0.20
N VAL A 719 6.18 9.14 0.81
CA VAL A 719 5.90 9.00 2.25
C VAL A 719 7.08 9.48 3.10
N ASP A 720 8.32 9.20 2.67
CA ASP A 720 9.55 9.61 3.35
C ASP A 720 9.73 11.14 3.44
N SER A 721 9.25 11.91 2.46
CA SER A 721 9.39 13.38 2.43
C SER A 721 8.80 14.07 3.66
N GLY A 722 7.69 13.54 4.21
CA GLY A 722 7.10 14.05 5.46
C GLY A 722 8.02 13.85 6.66
N PHE A 723 8.61 12.67 6.78
CA PHE A 723 9.50 12.32 7.89
C PHE A 723 10.84 13.05 7.79
N TRP A 724 11.42 13.14 6.58
CA TRP A 724 12.65 13.89 6.34
C TRP A 724 12.49 15.39 6.63
N TRP A 725 11.34 16.00 6.34
CA TRP A 725 11.09 17.41 6.69
C TRP A 725 11.08 17.64 8.21
N ILE A 726 10.43 16.77 8.98
CA ILE A 726 10.42 16.85 10.46
C ILE A 726 11.82 16.60 11.04
N ILE A 727 12.56 15.62 10.51
CA ILE A 727 13.93 15.32 10.91
C ILE A 727 14.86 16.52 10.61
N LEU A 728 14.71 17.14 9.44
CA LEU A 728 15.52 18.29 9.04
C LEU A 728 15.19 19.57 9.84
N LEU A 729 13.93 19.77 10.23
CA LEU A 729 13.53 20.85 11.16
C LEU A 729 14.18 20.68 12.54
N ARG A 730 14.32 19.44 13.03
CA ARG A 730 15.09 19.15 14.25
C ARG A 730 16.59 19.40 14.03
N ALA A 731 17.15 18.97 12.91
CA ALA A 731 18.57 19.22 12.62
C ALA A 731 18.87 20.73 12.57
N TYR A 732 18.02 21.52 11.94
CA TYR A 732 18.11 22.99 11.92
C TYR A 732 18.09 23.60 13.33
N THR A 733 17.10 23.26 14.16
CA THR A 733 17.01 23.79 15.53
C THR A 733 18.18 23.36 16.41
N LYS A 734 18.74 22.17 16.19
CA LYS A 734 19.94 21.68 16.90
C LYS A 734 21.25 22.32 16.43
N ALA A 735 21.38 22.63 15.14
CA ALA A 735 22.55 23.34 14.59
C ALA A 735 22.60 24.80 15.05
N THR A 736 21.45 25.47 15.00
CA THR A 736 21.35 26.93 15.15
C THR A 736 21.05 27.40 16.57
N GLY A 737 20.39 26.56 17.37
CA GLY A 737 19.71 27.00 18.60
C GLY A 737 18.44 27.82 18.36
N ASP A 738 18.09 28.13 17.09
CA ASP A 738 16.92 28.93 16.74
C ASP A 738 15.64 28.09 16.75
N MET A 739 15.01 28.00 17.92
CA MET A 739 13.69 27.38 18.06
C MET A 739 12.57 28.15 17.35
N THR A 740 12.73 29.44 17.01
CA THR A 740 11.63 30.31 16.53
C THR A 740 11.00 29.83 15.22
N LEU A 741 11.78 29.15 14.37
CA LEU A 741 11.27 28.51 13.15
C LEU A 741 10.29 27.39 13.49
N ALA A 742 10.72 26.39 14.27
CA ALA A 742 9.88 25.24 14.64
C ALA A 742 8.69 25.65 15.50
N GLU A 743 8.87 26.66 16.35
CA GLU A 743 7.84 27.28 17.18
C GLU A 743 6.81 28.13 16.42
N SER A 744 7.06 28.44 15.14
CA SER A 744 6.15 29.25 14.34
C SER A 744 4.81 28.54 14.11
N PRO A 745 3.67 29.26 14.05
CA PRO A 745 2.36 28.65 13.82
C PRO A 745 2.30 27.83 12.52
N ALA A 746 3.06 28.24 11.51
CA ALA A 746 3.17 27.52 10.24
C ALA A 746 3.87 26.16 10.43
N CYS A 747 5.04 26.10 11.10
CA CYS A 747 5.74 24.84 11.33
C CYS A 747 4.98 23.92 12.29
N GLN A 748 4.31 24.47 13.31
CA GLN A 748 3.43 23.70 14.19
C GLN A 748 2.27 23.06 13.40
N ARG A 749 1.56 23.82 12.54
CA ARG A 749 0.54 23.26 11.64
C ARG A 749 1.13 22.20 10.72
N GLY A 750 2.28 22.46 10.11
CA GLY A 750 2.94 21.53 9.18
C GLY A 750 3.29 20.19 9.81
N MET A 751 3.84 20.20 11.03
CA MET A 751 4.06 18.98 11.82
C MET A 751 2.75 18.25 12.13
N ARG A 752 1.72 18.96 12.65
CA ARG A 752 0.41 18.37 12.98
C ARG A 752 -0.25 17.71 11.77
N LEU A 753 -0.16 18.31 10.58
CA LEU A 753 -0.71 17.74 9.36
C LEU A 753 0.03 16.47 8.90
N ILE A 754 1.36 16.43 8.97
CA ILE A 754 2.12 15.20 8.66
C ILE A 754 1.79 14.10 9.67
N LEU A 755 1.72 14.45 10.96
CA LEU A 755 1.36 13.55 12.05
C LEU A 755 -0.07 13.01 11.90
N ALA A 756 -1.02 13.81 11.44
CA ALA A 756 -2.40 13.38 11.21
C ALA A 756 -2.51 12.25 10.16
N LEU A 757 -1.63 12.26 9.14
CA LEU A 757 -1.62 11.23 8.08
C LEU A 757 -0.97 9.91 8.51
N CYS A 758 -0.01 9.92 9.45
CA CYS A 758 0.67 8.69 9.94
C CYS A 758 0.14 8.18 11.30
N LEU A 759 -0.58 9.01 12.06
CA LEU A 759 -1.26 8.65 13.31
C LEU A 759 -2.78 8.53 13.15
N SER A 760 -3.30 8.52 11.91
CA SER A 760 -4.69 8.19 11.61
C SER A 760 -5.07 6.78 12.13
N GLU A 761 -6.35 6.60 12.45
CA GLU A 761 -6.92 5.25 12.64
C GLU A 761 -7.27 4.65 11.26
N GLY A 762 -7.13 3.34 11.14
CA GLY A 762 -7.48 2.56 9.95
C GLY A 762 -7.81 1.12 10.34
N PHE A 763 -7.92 0.23 9.34
CA PHE A 763 -8.18 -1.20 9.57
C PHE A 763 -6.94 -2.01 10.01
N ASP A 764 -5.75 -1.40 9.99
CA ASP A 764 -4.48 -2.07 10.24
C ASP A 764 -4.43 -2.73 11.63
N THR A 765 -3.90 -3.95 11.68
CA THR A 765 -3.68 -4.74 12.91
C THR A 765 -2.33 -4.46 13.57
N PHE A 766 -1.45 -3.70 12.91
CA PHE A 766 -0.08 -3.42 13.35
C PHE A 766 0.17 -1.92 13.63
N PRO A 767 1.11 -1.57 14.54
CA PRO A 767 1.44 -0.17 14.83
C PRO A 767 2.32 0.49 13.74
N THR A 768 2.90 -0.33 12.87
CA THR A 768 3.69 0.07 11.69
C THR A 768 2.82 0.75 10.64
N LEU A 769 3.40 1.64 9.84
CA LEU A 769 2.69 2.33 8.77
C LEU A 769 2.66 1.45 7.51
N LEU A 770 1.47 1.01 7.09
CA LEU A 770 1.24 0.33 5.81
C LEU A 770 1.61 1.24 4.65
N CYS A 771 2.30 0.70 3.64
CA CYS A 771 2.78 1.44 2.48
C CYS A 771 2.63 0.64 1.17
N ALA A 772 2.39 1.36 0.07
CA ALA A 772 2.56 0.84 -1.29
C ALA A 772 4.05 0.60 -1.63
N ASP A 773 4.32 -0.12 -2.72
CA ASP A 773 5.69 -0.27 -3.24
C ASP A 773 6.19 1.06 -3.84
N GLY A 774 7.52 1.29 -3.82
CA GLY A 774 8.12 2.55 -4.30
C GLY A 774 7.94 3.79 -3.39
N CYS A 775 7.56 3.61 -2.12
CA CYS A 775 7.18 4.68 -1.18
C CYS A 775 8.33 5.44 -0.47
N SER A 776 9.59 5.11 -0.78
CA SER A 776 10.77 5.40 0.05
C SER A 776 11.94 5.91 -0.82
N MET A 777 13.20 5.96 -0.33
CA MET A 777 14.37 6.21 -1.19
C MET A 777 14.33 5.31 -2.43
N ILE A 778 13.92 4.07 -2.24
CA ILE A 778 13.50 3.15 -3.28
C ILE A 778 12.16 3.65 -3.85
N ASP A 779 12.23 4.39 -4.96
CA ASP A 779 11.10 5.04 -5.66
C ASP A 779 10.45 4.17 -6.77
N ARG A 780 10.73 2.86 -6.77
CA ARG A 780 10.24 1.89 -7.77
C ARG A 780 9.89 0.56 -7.11
N ARG A 781 9.08 -0.23 -7.82
CA ARG A 781 8.59 -1.54 -7.36
C ARG A 781 9.75 -2.51 -7.09
N MET A 782 9.93 -2.86 -5.82
CA MET A 782 11.07 -3.66 -5.32
C MET A 782 10.68 -4.69 -4.25
N GLY A 783 9.38 -4.89 -4.02
CA GLY A 783 8.84 -5.75 -2.97
C GLY A 783 8.70 -5.07 -1.61
N VAL A 784 8.93 -3.75 -1.56
CA VAL A 784 8.96 -2.95 -0.32
C VAL A 784 7.57 -2.46 0.12
N TYR A 785 6.50 -2.92 -0.54
CA TYR A 785 5.13 -2.82 -0.05
C TYR A 785 4.95 -3.49 1.33
N GLY A 786 3.88 -3.12 2.04
CA GLY A 786 3.62 -3.62 3.40
C GLY A 786 4.28 -2.69 4.41
N TYR A 787 5.22 -3.21 5.20
CA TYR A 787 5.82 -2.49 6.32
C TYR A 787 7.34 -2.40 6.17
N PRO A 788 7.88 -1.61 5.22
CA PRO A 788 9.31 -1.56 4.95
C PRO A 788 10.08 -0.89 6.08
N ILE A 789 11.17 -1.52 6.54
CA ILE A 789 12.01 -1.07 7.66
C ILE A 789 12.50 0.38 7.51
N GLU A 790 12.74 0.84 6.27
CA GLU A 790 13.12 2.22 6.00
C GLU A 790 12.06 3.22 6.46
N ILE A 791 10.80 3.02 6.06
CA ILE A 791 9.68 3.86 6.49
C ILE A 791 9.43 3.70 7.99
N GLN A 792 9.48 2.48 8.54
CA GLN A 792 9.21 2.28 9.97
C GLN A 792 10.26 2.97 10.87
N ALA A 793 11.53 2.95 10.46
CA ALA A 793 12.62 3.63 11.16
C ALA A 793 12.52 5.17 11.02
N LEU A 794 12.23 5.68 9.81
CA LEU A 794 12.01 7.12 9.58
C LEU A 794 10.78 7.65 10.32
N PHE A 795 9.68 6.89 10.35
CA PHE A 795 8.46 7.21 11.09
C PHE A 795 8.74 7.28 12.60
N PHE A 796 9.39 6.28 13.18
CA PHE A 796 9.81 6.29 14.59
C PHE A 796 10.73 7.48 14.91
N MET A 797 11.68 7.79 14.02
CA MET A 797 12.56 8.94 14.19
C MET A 797 11.78 10.27 14.12
N ALA A 798 10.91 10.45 13.13
CA ALA A 798 10.10 11.65 12.97
C ALA A 798 9.13 11.89 14.14
N LEU A 799 8.52 10.83 14.69
CA LEU A 799 7.71 10.89 15.90
C LEU A 799 8.52 11.45 17.08
N ARG A 800 9.72 10.91 17.35
CA ARG A 800 10.60 11.41 18.42
C ARG A 800 11.13 12.83 18.14
N CYS A 801 11.35 13.19 16.89
CA CYS A 801 11.71 14.56 16.49
C CYS A 801 10.56 15.54 16.77
N ALA A 802 9.34 15.21 16.37
CA ALA A 802 8.14 16.03 16.60
C ALA A 802 7.84 16.20 18.09
N LEU A 803 7.96 15.13 18.89
CA LEU A 803 7.83 15.18 20.36
C LEU A 803 8.77 16.22 21.00
N SER A 804 9.95 16.44 20.41
CA SER A 804 10.92 17.45 20.89
C SER A 804 10.70 18.88 20.36
N MET A 805 9.65 19.13 19.57
CA MET A 805 9.38 20.41 18.90
C MET A 805 7.91 20.87 18.91
N LEU A 806 6.95 20.00 19.23
CA LEU A 806 5.54 20.38 19.39
C LEU A 806 5.34 21.25 20.64
N LYS A 807 4.46 22.25 20.51
CA LYS A 807 4.00 23.05 21.64
C LYS A 807 2.90 22.32 22.41
N GLU A 808 2.95 22.39 23.74
CA GLU A 808 1.93 21.91 24.67
C GLU A 808 0.64 22.78 24.70
N ASP A 809 0.13 23.18 23.52
CA ASP A 809 -1.23 23.72 23.41
C ASP A 809 -2.28 22.58 23.33
N GLY A 810 -3.56 22.92 23.20
CA GLY A 810 -4.66 21.95 23.27
C GLY A 810 -4.55 20.82 22.23
N GLU A 811 -4.33 21.18 20.96
CA GLU A 811 -4.09 20.21 19.87
C GLU A 811 -2.75 19.47 20.07
N GLY A 812 -1.71 20.21 20.44
CA GLY A 812 -0.37 19.66 20.60
C GLY A 812 -0.30 18.57 21.67
N LYS A 813 -1.06 18.68 22.76
CA LYS A 813 -1.16 17.63 23.80
C LYS A 813 -1.80 16.35 23.28
N GLU A 814 -2.87 16.44 22.50
CA GLU A 814 -3.48 15.27 21.87
C GLU A 814 -2.49 14.56 20.93
N PHE A 815 -1.74 15.32 20.13
CA PHE A 815 -0.67 14.76 19.29
C PHE A 815 0.46 14.14 20.12
N ILE A 816 0.89 14.76 21.22
CA ILE A 816 1.91 14.21 22.12
C ILE A 816 1.46 12.86 22.73
N GLU A 817 0.24 12.77 23.24
CA GLU A 817 -0.32 11.53 23.79
C GLU A 817 -0.40 10.42 22.72
N ARG A 818 -0.86 10.76 21.50
CA ARG A 818 -0.91 9.84 20.35
C ARG A 818 0.48 9.40 19.88
N ILE A 819 1.47 10.29 19.92
CA ILE A 819 2.89 10.00 19.62
C ILE A 819 3.44 8.99 20.63
N ASP A 820 3.28 9.22 21.94
CA ASP A 820 3.83 8.35 22.97
C ASP A 820 3.24 6.94 22.93
N ILE A 821 1.93 6.83 22.74
CA ILE A 821 1.25 5.52 22.55
C ILE A 821 1.81 4.80 21.33
N ARG A 822 1.96 5.50 20.18
CA ARG A 822 2.50 4.90 18.95
C ARG A 822 3.97 4.51 19.10
N LEU A 823 4.80 5.31 19.76
CA LEU A 823 6.22 5.01 20.03
C LEU A 823 6.38 3.75 20.90
N GLN A 824 5.53 3.57 21.92
CA GLN A 824 5.56 2.37 22.76
C GLN A 824 5.14 1.10 22.01
N ALA A 825 4.18 1.21 21.09
CA ALA A 825 3.74 0.09 20.25
C ALA A 825 4.78 -0.25 19.16
N LEU A 826 5.30 0.75 18.44
CA LEU A 826 6.36 0.60 17.44
C LEU A 826 7.64 0.01 18.04
N SER A 827 8.16 0.58 19.14
CA SER A 827 9.40 0.10 19.74
C SER A 827 9.30 -1.35 20.22
N TYR A 828 8.14 -1.78 20.73
CA TYR A 828 7.88 -3.20 21.03
C TYR A 828 7.84 -4.05 19.76
N HIS A 829 7.05 -3.66 18.75
CA HIS A 829 6.85 -4.44 17.53
C HIS A 829 8.15 -4.63 16.74
N MET A 830 8.87 -3.54 16.45
CA MET A 830 10.11 -3.58 15.68
C MET A 830 11.19 -4.41 16.39
N ARG A 831 11.41 -4.19 17.70
CA ARG A 831 12.42 -4.93 18.48
C ARG A 831 12.08 -6.43 18.64
N SER A 832 10.81 -6.82 18.52
CA SER A 832 10.36 -8.20 18.75
C SER A 832 10.19 -9.02 17.46
N TYR A 833 9.86 -8.36 16.33
CA TYR A 833 9.42 -9.05 15.11
C TYR A 833 10.24 -8.72 13.86
N PHE A 834 10.85 -7.52 13.79
CA PHE A 834 11.76 -7.17 12.69
C PHE A 834 13.23 -7.55 13.01
N TRP A 835 13.58 -7.73 14.28
CA TRP A 835 14.94 -8.10 14.67
C TRP A 835 15.27 -9.56 14.29
N LEU A 836 16.40 -9.76 13.62
CA LEU A 836 16.94 -11.07 13.26
C LEU A 836 18.43 -11.15 13.61
N ASP A 837 18.77 -12.18 14.37
CA ASP A 837 20.14 -12.65 14.62
C ASP A 837 20.17 -14.18 14.44
N PHE A 838 21.33 -14.81 14.64
CA PHE A 838 21.49 -16.26 14.53
C PHE A 838 20.54 -17.06 15.45
N GLN A 839 20.27 -16.57 16.67
CA GLN A 839 19.35 -17.26 17.59
C GLN A 839 17.90 -17.13 17.11
N GLN A 840 17.49 -15.94 16.68
CA GLN A 840 16.12 -15.72 16.19
C GLN A 840 15.87 -16.40 14.84
N LEU A 841 16.87 -16.51 13.97
CA LEU A 841 16.79 -17.30 12.73
C LEU A 841 16.55 -18.79 13.04
N ASN A 842 17.26 -19.36 14.03
CA ASN A 842 17.05 -20.73 14.50
C ASN A 842 15.66 -20.95 15.13
N VAL A 843 15.02 -19.90 15.66
CA VAL A 843 13.64 -19.94 16.16
C VAL A 843 12.65 -19.94 15.00
N ILE A 844 12.81 -19.04 14.02
CA ILE A 844 11.92 -18.92 12.85
C ILE A 844 11.98 -20.18 11.96
N TYR A 845 13.17 -20.72 11.74
CA TYR A 845 13.39 -22.00 11.03
C TYR A 845 12.70 -23.20 11.70
N ARG A 846 12.27 -23.06 12.96
CA ARG A 846 11.61 -24.11 13.76
C ARG A 846 10.15 -23.79 14.10
N TYR A 847 9.56 -22.78 13.45
CA TYR A 847 8.14 -22.47 13.60
C TYR A 847 7.25 -23.63 13.14
N LYS A 848 6.08 -23.76 13.79
CA LYS A 848 4.93 -24.44 13.20
C LYS A 848 4.11 -23.44 12.40
N THR A 849 3.35 -23.92 11.42
CA THR A 849 2.38 -23.13 10.66
C THR A 849 0.96 -23.35 11.21
N GLU A 850 0.02 -22.52 10.77
CA GLU A 850 -1.42 -22.59 11.08
C GLU A 850 -1.76 -22.44 12.58
N GLU A 851 -0.91 -21.75 13.36
CA GLU A 851 -1.12 -21.49 14.79
C GLU A 851 -2.23 -20.44 15.04
N TYR A 852 -3.50 -20.87 15.15
CA TYR A 852 -4.63 -20.01 15.54
C TYR A 852 -4.71 -19.85 17.08
N SER A 853 -4.07 -18.82 17.63
CA SER A 853 -4.16 -18.46 19.06
C SER A 853 -3.51 -17.10 19.38
N HIS A 854 -4.06 -16.34 20.34
CA HIS A 854 -3.38 -15.20 20.96
C HIS A 854 -1.98 -15.56 21.53
N THR A 855 -1.73 -16.83 21.86
CA THR A 855 -0.45 -17.35 22.38
C THR A 855 0.46 -17.97 21.31
N ALA A 856 0.14 -17.82 20.02
CA ALA A 856 0.96 -18.32 18.92
C ALA A 856 2.40 -17.77 18.97
N VAL A 857 3.36 -18.62 18.61
CA VAL A 857 4.77 -18.26 18.45
C VAL A 857 4.97 -17.71 17.04
N ASN A 858 4.43 -18.39 16.03
CA ASN A 858 4.46 -17.96 14.64
C ASN A 858 3.31 -16.97 14.34
N LYS A 859 3.33 -15.82 15.02
CA LYS A 859 2.28 -14.78 14.97
C LYS A 859 1.92 -14.26 13.56
N PHE A 860 2.77 -14.50 12.56
CA PHE A 860 2.58 -14.05 11.18
C PHE A 860 2.38 -15.21 10.19
N ASN A 861 2.27 -16.46 10.65
CA ASN A 861 2.21 -17.67 9.82
C ASN A 861 3.31 -17.73 8.74
N VAL A 862 4.55 -17.43 9.12
CA VAL A 862 5.72 -17.56 8.24
C VAL A 862 6.03 -19.04 8.04
N ILE A 863 6.13 -19.47 6.79
CA ILE A 863 6.39 -20.86 6.42
C ILE A 863 7.92 -21.09 6.44
N PRO A 864 8.45 -22.03 7.25
CA PRO A 864 9.91 -22.24 7.35
C PRO A 864 10.56 -22.59 6.00
N ASP A 865 9.85 -23.35 5.16
CA ASP A 865 10.31 -23.74 3.81
C ASP A 865 10.37 -22.55 2.82
N SER A 866 9.89 -21.37 3.23
CA SER A 866 9.99 -20.12 2.47
C SER A 866 11.18 -19.24 2.88
N ILE A 867 12.01 -19.68 3.82
CA ILE A 867 13.22 -18.95 4.26
C ILE A 867 14.30 -19.10 3.16
N PRO A 868 14.80 -18.01 2.54
CA PRO A 868 15.73 -18.13 1.42
C PRO A 868 17.11 -18.66 1.84
N ASP A 869 17.64 -19.69 1.15
CA ASP A 869 18.89 -20.39 1.50
C ASP A 869 20.07 -19.48 1.88
N TRP A 870 20.22 -18.35 1.18
CA TRP A 870 21.33 -17.41 1.40
C TRP A 870 21.40 -16.85 2.83
N ILE A 871 20.29 -16.81 3.58
CA ILE A 871 20.30 -16.25 4.94
C ILE A 871 21.10 -17.11 5.92
N PHE A 872 21.14 -18.43 5.71
CA PHE A 872 21.86 -19.35 6.59
C PHE A 872 23.39 -19.21 6.42
N ASP A 873 23.85 -18.99 5.19
CA ASP A 873 25.26 -18.71 4.87
C ASP A 873 25.68 -17.28 5.20
N PHE A 874 24.75 -16.31 5.16
CA PHE A 874 25.00 -14.89 5.45
C PHE A 874 24.98 -14.56 6.94
N MET A 875 24.07 -15.15 7.72
CA MET A 875 23.91 -14.81 9.14
C MET A 875 25.16 -15.18 9.96
N PRO A 876 25.90 -14.21 10.53
CA PRO A 876 27.07 -14.52 11.35
C PRO A 876 26.67 -15.11 12.71
N CYS A 877 27.58 -15.85 13.34
CA CYS A 877 27.43 -16.28 14.73
C CYS A 877 27.42 -15.11 15.73
N ARG A 878 27.93 -13.94 15.32
CA ARG A 878 27.85 -12.68 16.05
C ARG A 878 27.39 -11.56 15.13
N GLY A 879 26.19 -11.05 15.41
CA GLY A 879 25.59 -9.95 14.68
C GLY A 879 24.10 -10.17 14.48
N GLY A 880 23.47 -9.20 13.83
CA GLY A 880 22.04 -9.19 13.56
C GLY A 880 21.59 -7.86 12.99
N TYR A 881 20.35 -7.79 12.50
CA TYR A 881 19.79 -6.61 11.86
C TYR A 881 18.27 -6.58 11.92
N PHE A 882 17.69 -5.43 11.58
CA PHE A 882 16.27 -5.34 11.28
C PHE A 882 16.02 -5.71 9.82
N ILE A 883 15.25 -6.78 9.60
CA ILE A 883 14.91 -7.29 8.27
C ILE A 883 14.04 -6.31 7.48
N GLY A 884 13.98 -6.48 6.17
CA GLY A 884 13.32 -5.54 5.25
C GLY A 884 11.84 -5.30 5.53
N ASN A 885 11.09 -6.33 5.90
CA ASN A 885 9.62 -6.28 6.00
C ASN A 885 9.06 -7.44 6.83
N VAL A 886 7.96 -7.19 7.57
CA VAL A 886 7.15 -8.22 8.24
C VAL A 886 5.69 -7.93 7.92
N SER A 887 4.96 -8.87 7.32
CA SER A 887 3.53 -8.77 6.98
C SER A 887 2.85 -10.15 7.18
N PRO A 888 1.51 -10.27 7.10
CA PRO A 888 0.84 -11.57 7.09
C PRO A 888 1.45 -12.54 6.05
N ALA A 889 1.89 -13.71 6.53
CA ALA A 889 2.62 -14.76 5.79
C ALA A 889 3.83 -14.28 4.94
N LYS A 890 4.49 -13.18 5.34
CA LYS A 890 5.70 -12.64 4.66
C LYS A 890 6.71 -12.11 5.68
N MET A 891 7.94 -12.63 5.61
CA MET A 891 9.14 -11.93 6.09
C MET A 891 10.07 -11.69 4.89
N ASP A 892 10.44 -10.43 4.68
CA ASP A 892 11.47 -10.07 3.69
C ASP A 892 12.82 -10.03 4.41
N PHE A 893 13.56 -11.13 4.29
CA PHE A 893 14.85 -11.30 4.97
C PHE A 893 15.96 -10.37 4.46
N ARG A 894 15.77 -9.64 3.35
CA ARG A 894 16.80 -8.75 2.82
C ARG A 894 17.22 -7.70 3.85
N TRP A 895 18.53 -7.44 3.94
CA TRP A 895 19.08 -6.34 4.72
C TRP A 895 18.91 -5.03 3.94
N PHE A 896 18.53 -3.94 4.63
CA PHE A 896 18.41 -2.60 4.04
C PHE A 896 19.21 -1.58 4.87
N ALA A 897 20.09 -0.83 4.22
CA ALA A 897 21.06 0.04 4.88
C ALA A 897 20.42 1.23 5.60
N LEU A 898 19.53 1.95 4.93
CA LEU A 898 18.95 3.20 5.44
C LEU A 898 18.13 2.93 6.70
N GLY A 899 17.22 1.95 6.65
CA GLY A 899 16.42 1.53 7.79
C GLY A 899 17.26 1.10 9.01
N ASN A 900 18.33 0.32 8.81
CA ASN A 900 19.20 -0.09 9.91
C ASN A 900 20.04 1.07 10.49
N CYS A 901 20.53 1.99 9.64
CA CYS A 901 21.25 3.19 10.12
C CYS A 901 20.31 4.13 10.91
N ILE A 902 19.10 4.39 10.41
CA ILE A 902 18.09 5.20 11.11
C ILE A 902 17.63 4.52 12.40
N ALA A 903 17.51 3.18 12.44
CA ALA A 903 17.17 2.45 13.66
C ALA A 903 18.22 2.66 14.77
N ILE A 904 19.52 2.70 14.42
CA ILE A 904 20.60 3.06 15.35
C ILE A 904 20.50 4.54 15.76
N LEU A 905 20.38 5.46 14.79
CA LEU A 905 20.41 6.90 15.04
C LEU A 905 19.25 7.40 15.89
N SER A 906 18.05 6.87 15.67
CA SER A 906 16.83 7.18 16.43
C SER A 906 16.74 6.51 17.81
N SER A 907 17.65 5.57 18.11
CA SER A 907 17.57 4.63 19.24
C SER A 907 16.30 3.76 19.23
N LEU A 908 15.81 3.41 18.04
CA LEU A 908 14.87 2.29 17.86
C LEU A 908 15.56 0.98 18.22
N ALA A 909 16.77 0.76 17.70
CA ALA A 909 17.66 -0.31 18.11
C ALA A 909 18.09 -0.13 19.58
N THR A 910 18.16 -1.22 20.36
CA THR A 910 18.85 -1.18 21.67
C THR A 910 20.36 -1.04 21.48
N PRO A 911 21.16 -0.76 22.54
CA PRO A 911 22.62 -0.73 22.44
C PRO A 911 23.21 -2.06 21.93
N GLU A 912 22.64 -3.20 22.37
CA GLU A 912 23.05 -4.54 21.95
C GLU A 912 22.75 -4.79 20.48
N GLN A 913 21.53 -4.43 20.03
CA GLN A 913 21.15 -4.52 18.62
C GLN A 913 22.00 -3.60 17.74
N SER A 914 22.32 -2.39 18.23
CA SER A 914 23.21 -1.44 17.52
C SER A 914 24.64 -1.97 17.41
N ALA A 915 25.15 -2.64 18.44
CA ALA A 915 26.45 -3.31 18.40
C ALA A 915 26.44 -4.53 17.48
N ALA A 916 25.34 -5.31 17.45
CA ALA A 916 25.18 -6.48 16.59
C ALA A 916 25.02 -6.12 15.10
N ILE A 917 24.41 -4.99 14.75
CA ILE A 917 24.41 -4.44 13.39
C ILE A 917 25.85 -4.08 12.96
N MET A 918 26.67 -3.55 13.88
CA MET A 918 28.07 -3.22 13.59
C MET A 918 28.97 -4.45 13.51
N ASP A 919 28.75 -5.47 14.35
CA ASP A 919 29.41 -6.79 14.23
C ASP A 919 29.10 -7.41 12.85
N LEU A 920 27.82 -7.42 12.42
CA LEU A 920 27.41 -7.87 11.09
C LEU A 920 28.13 -7.11 9.96
N LEU A 921 28.26 -5.79 10.07
CA LEU A 921 28.93 -4.94 9.07
C LEU A 921 30.46 -5.14 9.02
N GLU A 922 31.09 -5.54 10.13
CA GLU A 922 32.51 -5.90 10.16
C GLU A 922 32.73 -7.34 9.65
N GLU A 923 31.85 -8.30 9.95
CA GLU A 923 31.93 -9.70 9.46
C GLU A 923 31.50 -9.86 7.99
N ARG A 924 30.53 -9.05 7.49
CA ARG A 924 29.97 -9.10 6.12
C ARG A 924 30.35 -7.88 5.27
N TRP A 925 31.58 -7.42 5.44
CA TRP A 925 32.07 -6.22 4.76
C TRP A 925 32.07 -6.35 3.23
N GLU A 926 32.45 -7.51 2.68
CA GLU A 926 32.55 -7.67 1.22
C GLU A 926 31.17 -7.68 0.56
N GLU A 927 30.19 -8.27 1.25
CA GLU A 927 28.79 -8.35 0.83
C GLU A 927 28.04 -7.01 0.93
N LEU A 928 28.25 -6.25 2.02
CA LEU A 928 27.48 -5.04 2.34
C LEU A 928 28.18 -3.71 1.92
N VAL A 929 29.50 -3.75 1.71
CA VAL A 929 30.33 -2.58 1.33
C VAL A 929 31.14 -2.83 0.06
N GLY A 930 31.81 -3.98 -0.03
CA GLY A 930 32.69 -4.31 -1.15
C GLY A 930 33.77 -3.24 -1.37
N GLU A 931 33.82 -2.71 -2.59
CA GLU A 931 34.75 -1.67 -3.06
C GLU A 931 34.10 -0.29 -3.22
N MET A 932 32.81 -0.12 -2.87
CA MET A 932 32.12 1.17 -2.88
C MET A 932 31.00 1.23 -1.82
N PRO A 933 31.17 2.01 -0.73
CA PRO A 933 30.11 2.19 0.27
C PRO A 933 28.86 2.86 -0.33
N LEU A 934 27.64 2.38 -0.09
CA LEU A 934 27.21 1.12 0.56
C LEU A 934 26.13 0.45 -0.26
N LYS A 935 25.92 -0.86 -0.09
CA LYS A 935 24.72 -1.51 -0.62
C LYS A 935 23.47 -0.87 -0.05
N ILE A 936 22.49 -0.54 -0.90
CA ILE A 936 21.18 -0.06 -0.45
C ILE A 936 20.36 -1.19 0.17
N ALA A 937 20.42 -2.37 -0.45
CA ALA A 937 19.84 -3.61 0.01
C ALA A 937 20.75 -4.80 -0.31
N TYR A 938 20.62 -5.90 0.42
CA TYR A 938 21.33 -7.17 0.16
C TYR A 938 20.45 -8.39 0.48
N PRO A 939 20.49 -9.46 -0.34
CA PRO A 939 21.10 -9.55 -1.68
C PRO A 939 20.22 -8.87 -2.75
N ALA A 940 20.70 -8.86 -4.00
CA ALA A 940 19.86 -8.55 -5.15
C ALA A 940 18.88 -9.70 -5.46
N LEU A 941 17.68 -9.36 -5.90
CA LEU A 941 16.72 -10.28 -6.52
C LEU A 941 17.24 -10.71 -7.90
N GLU A 942 17.18 -12.00 -8.20
CA GLU A 942 17.63 -12.55 -9.48
C GLU A 942 16.55 -13.39 -10.18
N SER A 943 16.71 -13.65 -11.49
CA SER A 943 15.87 -14.54 -12.29
C SER A 943 14.34 -14.35 -12.09
N HIS A 944 13.64 -15.35 -11.54
CA HIS A 944 12.18 -15.31 -11.34
C HIS A 944 11.75 -14.32 -10.25
N GLU A 945 12.54 -14.14 -9.19
CA GLU A 945 12.25 -13.16 -8.13
C GLU A 945 12.27 -11.75 -8.71
N TRP A 946 13.29 -11.42 -9.51
CA TRP A 946 13.37 -10.13 -10.20
C TRP A 946 12.15 -9.91 -11.10
N ARG A 947 11.79 -10.89 -11.95
CA ARG A 947 10.61 -10.81 -12.84
C ARG A 947 9.33 -10.55 -12.03
N ILE A 948 9.02 -11.42 -11.07
CA ILE A 948 7.75 -11.43 -10.34
C ILE A 948 7.63 -10.24 -9.39
N ILE A 949 8.70 -9.89 -8.66
CA ILE A 949 8.65 -8.85 -7.61
C ILE A 949 8.75 -7.46 -8.23
N THR A 950 9.65 -7.22 -9.20
CA THR A 950 9.84 -5.88 -9.79
C THR A 950 8.90 -5.60 -10.97
N GLY A 951 8.32 -6.64 -11.59
CA GLY A 951 7.59 -6.50 -12.85
C GLY A 951 8.52 -6.37 -14.06
N SER A 952 9.62 -7.12 -14.08
CA SER A 952 10.68 -7.06 -15.12
C SER A 952 11.35 -5.68 -15.25
N ASP A 953 11.53 -4.91 -14.16
CA ASP A 953 12.04 -3.53 -14.20
C ASP A 953 13.49 -3.45 -14.76
N PRO A 954 13.71 -2.84 -15.95
CA PRO A 954 15.01 -2.83 -16.63
C PRO A 954 16.03 -1.88 -16.00
N LYS A 955 15.63 -1.00 -15.07
CA LYS A 955 16.53 -0.16 -14.25
C LYS A 955 17.03 -0.94 -13.02
N ASN A 956 16.19 -1.80 -12.45
CA ASN A 956 16.48 -2.63 -11.27
C ASN A 956 17.02 -4.03 -11.59
N THR A 957 17.89 -4.15 -12.60
CA THR A 957 18.57 -5.40 -12.94
C THR A 957 19.51 -5.89 -11.83
N ARG A 958 19.96 -7.17 -11.88
CA ARG A 958 20.79 -7.82 -10.84
C ARG A 958 21.97 -6.92 -10.40
N TRP A 959 22.06 -6.61 -9.11
CA TRP A 959 23.12 -5.79 -8.51
C TRP A 959 23.22 -4.37 -9.10
N SER A 960 22.09 -3.77 -9.43
CA SER A 960 22.00 -2.44 -10.07
C SER A 960 20.87 -1.59 -9.46
N TYR A 961 21.09 -0.27 -9.39
CA TYR A 961 20.15 0.72 -8.84
C TYR A 961 19.64 0.33 -7.43
N HIS A 962 18.34 0.14 -7.20
CA HIS A 962 17.83 -0.32 -5.90
C HIS A 962 18.08 -1.81 -5.65
N ASN A 963 18.24 -2.61 -6.71
CA ASN A 963 18.36 -4.06 -6.63
C ASN A 963 19.80 -4.50 -6.34
N GLY A 964 20.31 -4.16 -5.17
CA GLY A 964 21.69 -4.47 -4.74
C GLY A 964 22.76 -3.57 -5.36
N GLY A 965 22.38 -2.40 -5.89
CA GLY A 965 23.32 -1.33 -6.22
C GLY A 965 23.98 -0.71 -4.97
N SER A 966 25.04 0.05 -5.20
CA SER A 966 25.92 0.61 -4.18
C SER A 966 25.88 2.15 -4.28
N TRP A 967 25.48 2.82 -3.20
CA TRP A 967 25.04 4.21 -3.21
C TRP A 967 25.93 5.09 -2.32
N PRO A 968 26.77 5.98 -2.89
CA PRO A 968 27.69 6.82 -2.13
C PRO A 968 27.02 7.73 -1.10
N VAL A 969 25.77 8.16 -1.35
CA VAL A 969 24.97 8.95 -0.39
C VAL A 969 24.81 8.26 0.97
N LEU A 970 24.75 6.93 1.04
CA LEU A 970 24.55 6.21 2.31
C LEU A 970 25.74 6.33 3.29
N LEU A 971 26.90 6.78 2.80
CA LEU A 971 28.13 6.95 3.59
C LEU A 971 27.94 7.89 4.80
N TRP A 972 27.08 8.91 4.72
CA TRP A 972 26.89 9.86 5.83
C TRP A 972 26.07 9.24 6.98
N LEU A 973 24.98 8.54 6.67
CA LEU A 973 24.16 7.84 7.67
C LEU A 973 24.95 6.75 8.39
N PHE A 974 25.74 5.99 7.62
CA PHE A 974 26.64 4.98 8.15
C PHE A 974 27.73 5.57 9.03
N THR A 975 28.33 6.69 8.63
CA THR A 975 29.33 7.40 9.45
C THR A 975 28.72 7.88 10.76
N ALA A 976 27.52 8.48 10.72
CA ALA A 976 26.78 8.88 11.91
C ALA A 976 26.48 7.69 12.84
N ALA A 977 26.04 6.56 12.28
CA ALA A 977 25.77 5.33 13.03
C ALA A 977 27.06 4.72 13.65
N CYS A 978 28.17 4.72 12.91
CA CYS A 978 29.49 4.29 13.39
C CYS A 978 29.99 5.16 14.55
N ILE A 979 29.75 6.47 14.51
CA ILE A 979 30.11 7.37 15.62
C ILE A 979 29.21 7.11 16.83
N LYS A 980 27.88 6.97 16.64
CA LYS A 980 26.92 6.69 17.72
C LYS A 980 27.17 5.35 18.43
N THR A 981 27.72 4.36 17.73
CA THR A 981 28.10 3.04 18.29
C THR A 981 29.54 2.98 18.81
N GLY A 982 30.29 4.08 18.76
CA GLY A 982 31.68 4.13 19.22
C GLY A 982 32.68 3.38 18.33
N ARG A 983 32.34 3.13 17.06
CA ARG A 983 33.18 2.42 16.07
C ARG A 983 33.63 3.29 14.87
N PRO A 984 34.23 4.49 15.07
CA PRO A 984 34.63 5.38 13.97
C PRO A 984 35.74 4.82 13.06
N GLN A 985 36.40 3.71 13.41
CA GLN A 985 37.31 3.00 12.50
C GLN A 985 36.60 2.43 11.26
N ILE A 986 35.33 2.03 11.41
CA ILE A 986 34.52 1.48 10.32
C ILE A 986 34.23 2.59 9.30
N ALA A 987 33.79 3.77 9.78
CA ALA A 987 33.58 4.95 8.94
C ALA A 987 34.86 5.39 8.20
N ARG A 988 36.02 5.41 8.88
CA ARG A 988 37.32 5.71 8.25
C ARG A 988 37.63 4.78 7.08
N ARG A 989 37.38 3.46 7.25
CA ARG A 989 37.59 2.46 6.20
C ARG A 989 36.68 2.72 4.99
N ALA A 990 35.40 3.03 5.22
CA ALA A 990 34.46 3.35 4.14
C ALA A 990 34.80 4.65 3.40
N ILE A 991 35.10 5.73 4.14
CA ILE A 991 35.50 7.03 3.57
C ILE A 991 36.75 6.87 2.69
N HIS A 992 37.77 6.15 3.15
CA HIS A 992 38.99 5.91 2.36
C HIS A 992 38.72 5.11 1.06
N LEU A 993 37.76 4.17 1.06
CA LEU A 993 37.33 3.51 -0.19
C LEU A 993 36.67 4.51 -1.15
N ALA A 994 35.77 5.36 -0.66
CA ALA A 994 35.13 6.38 -1.49
C ALA A 994 36.14 7.41 -2.05
N GLU A 995 37.06 7.92 -1.22
CA GLU A 995 38.12 8.85 -1.60
C GLU A 995 39.06 8.29 -2.69
N SER A 996 39.19 6.96 -2.77
CA SER A 996 40.02 6.32 -3.80
C SER A 996 39.45 6.44 -5.23
N ARG A 997 38.15 6.71 -5.39
CA ARG A 997 37.42 6.60 -6.68
C ARG A 997 36.42 7.71 -6.99
N LEU A 998 35.63 8.16 -6.02
CA LEU A 998 34.34 8.86 -6.27
C LEU A 998 34.48 10.14 -7.12
N SER A 999 35.50 10.96 -6.87
CA SER A 999 35.81 12.15 -7.70
C SER A 999 36.28 11.77 -9.12
N LYS A 1000 37.17 10.77 -9.24
CA LYS A 1000 37.73 10.30 -10.53
C LYS A 1000 36.65 9.75 -11.48
N ASP A 1001 35.65 9.09 -10.92
CA ASP A 1001 34.51 8.53 -11.65
C ASP A 1001 33.47 9.61 -12.06
N GLY A 1002 33.60 10.83 -11.56
CA GLY A 1002 32.71 11.96 -11.85
C GLY A 1002 31.50 12.08 -10.91
N TRP A 1003 31.67 11.70 -9.63
CA TRP A 1003 30.64 11.71 -8.59
C TRP A 1003 29.32 11.03 -8.99
N PRO A 1004 29.32 9.71 -9.29
CA PRO A 1004 28.11 9.03 -9.74
C PRO A 1004 26.99 8.96 -8.70
N GLU A 1005 25.77 8.86 -9.20
CA GLU A 1005 24.53 8.56 -8.47
C GLU A 1005 24.62 7.21 -7.72
N TYR A 1006 25.07 6.16 -8.40
CA TYR A 1006 25.21 4.79 -7.85
C TYR A 1006 26.25 3.94 -8.61
N TYR A 1007 26.56 2.76 -8.07
CA TYR A 1007 27.56 1.80 -8.56
C TYR A 1007 27.04 0.35 -8.56
N ASP A 1008 27.37 -0.40 -9.61
CA ASP A 1008 26.79 -1.71 -9.94
C ASP A 1008 27.75 -2.90 -9.73
N GLY A 1009 27.15 -4.09 -9.72
CA GLY A 1009 27.81 -5.37 -9.49
C GLY A 1009 27.98 -5.70 -8.01
N LYS A 1010 28.24 -6.98 -7.68
CA LYS A 1010 28.30 -7.48 -6.30
C LYS A 1010 29.19 -6.63 -5.38
N LEU A 1011 30.35 -6.17 -5.87
CA LEU A 1011 31.31 -5.37 -5.11
C LEU A 1011 31.24 -3.84 -5.35
N GLY A 1012 30.30 -3.33 -6.17
CA GLY A 1012 30.28 -1.90 -6.54
C GLY A 1012 31.45 -1.48 -7.45
N ARG A 1013 31.95 -2.40 -8.27
CA ARG A 1013 33.09 -2.18 -9.17
C ARG A 1013 32.74 -1.26 -10.34
N TYR A 1014 31.53 -1.37 -10.89
CA TYR A 1014 31.13 -0.64 -12.09
C TYR A 1014 30.40 0.65 -11.72
N ILE A 1015 30.59 1.73 -12.48
CA ILE A 1015 29.68 2.89 -12.40
C ILE A 1015 28.28 2.42 -12.81
N GLY A 1016 27.24 2.91 -12.13
CA GLY A 1016 25.87 2.44 -12.33
C GLY A 1016 25.38 2.58 -13.78
N LYS A 1017 24.66 1.58 -14.28
CA LYS A 1017 24.21 1.43 -15.68
C LYS A 1017 23.53 2.67 -16.28
N GLN A 1018 22.82 3.45 -15.46
CA GLN A 1018 22.18 4.73 -15.80
C GLN A 1018 22.52 5.82 -14.75
N ALA A 1019 23.63 5.69 -14.03
CA ALA A 1019 23.99 6.64 -12.97
C ALA A 1019 24.39 8.00 -13.56
N ARG A 1020 23.70 9.06 -13.12
CA ARG A 1020 24.11 10.44 -13.45
C ARG A 1020 25.43 10.79 -12.78
N LYS A 1021 26.20 11.67 -13.44
CA LYS A 1021 27.40 12.29 -12.88
C LYS A 1021 27.05 13.58 -12.14
N PHE A 1022 27.92 13.96 -11.22
CA PHE A 1022 27.71 15.11 -10.32
C PHE A 1022 26.34 15.08 -9.63
N GLN A 1023 25.93 13.89 -9.16
CA GLN A 1023 24.73 13.74 -8.35
C GLN A 1023 24.99 14.36 -6.96
N THR A 1024 24.20 15.36 -6.60
CA THR A 1024 24.46 16.22 -5.44
C THR A 1024 24.50 15.45 -4.13
N TRP A 1025 23.63 14.45 -3.92
CA TRP A 1025 23.63 13.69 -2.66
C TRP A 1025 24.85 12.77 -2.47
N SER A 1026 25.56 12.41 -3.54
CA SER A 1026 26.81 11.64 -3.47
C SER A 1026 27.97 12.55 -3.03
N ILE A 1027 27.99 13.79 -3.54
CA ILE A 1027 28.94 14.84 -3.15
C ILE A 1027 28.70 15.25 -1.70
N ALA A 1028 27.46 15.59 -1.35
CA ALA A 1028 27.08 16.02 -0.01
C ALA A 1028 27.21 14.90 1.03
N GLY A 1029 26.88 13.65 0.67
CA GLY A 1029 27.08 12.49 1.56
C GLY A 1029 28.54 12.27 1.94
N TYR A 1030 29.47 12.47 1.00
CA TYR A 1030 30.90 12.48 1.29
C TYR A 1030 31.30 13.64 2.22
N LEU A 1031 30.86 14.88 1.93
CA LEU A 1031 31.13 16.05 2.77
C LEU A 1031 30.66 15.87 4.22
N VAL A 1032 29.40 15.46 4.42
CA VAL A 1032 28.83 15.20 5.76
C VAL A 1032 29.59 14.09 6.50
N ALA A 1033 30.00 13.02 5.79
CA ALA A 1033 30.79 11.95 6.39
C ALA A 1033 32.17 12.42 6.87
N LYS A 1034 32.84 13.30 6.11
CA LYS A 1034 34.11 13.93 6.53
C LYS A 1034 33.91 14.83 7.75
N MET A 1035 32.95 15.76 7.68
CA MET A 1035 32.71 16.74 8.73
C MET A 1035 32.29 16.09 10.06
N MET A 1036 31.44 15.06 10.04
CA MET A 1036 31.09 14.31 11.26
C MET A 1036 32.26 13.50 11.84
N LEU A 1037 33.20 13.05 11.02
CA LEU A 1037 34.37 12.30 11.48
C LEU A 1037 35.45 13.24 12.05
N GLU A 1038 35.50 14.48 11.56
CA GLU A 1038 36.40 15.54 11.99
C GLU A 1038 35.88 16.24 13.27
N ASP A 1039 34.57 16.53 13.36
CA ASP A 1039 33.88 16.87 14.61
C ASP A 1039 32.65 15.95 14.89
N PRO A 1040 32.82 14.93 15.74
CA PRO A 1040 31.73 14.10 16.24
C PRO A 1040 30.60 14.82 16.99
N SER A 1041 30.79 16.08 17.44
CA SER A 1041 29.74 16.85 18.12
C SER A 1041 28.50 17.05 17.23
N HIS A 1042 28.71 17.14 15.92
CA HIS A 1042 27.67 17.27 14.90
C HIS A 1042 26.66 16.11 14.88
N LEU A 1043 26.99 14.94 15.46
CA LEU A 1043 26.09 13.79 15.53
C LEU A 1043 24.73 14.14 16.16
N GLY A 1044 24.71 15.01 17.18
CA GLY A 1044 23.50 15.38 17.93
C GLY A 1044 22.38 16.00 17.09
N MET A 1045 22.70 16.52 15.89
CA MET A 1045 21.71 17.05 14.95
C MET A 1045 20.82 15.95 14.36
N VAL A 1046 21.35 14.75 14.14
CA VAL A 1046 20.65 13.61 13.52
C VAL A 1046 20.53 12.37 14.43
N SER A 1047 21.15 12.37 15.61
CA SER A 1047 20.94 11.33 16.63
C SER A 1047 19.89 11.71 17.67
N LEU A 1048 19.29 10.68 18.27
CA LEU A 1048 18.45 10.76 19.46
C LEU A 1048 18.96 9.75 20.49
N GLU A 1049 19.10 10.18 21.75
CA GLU A 1049 19.53 9.33 22.85
C GLU A 1049 18.48 8.28 23.25
N GLU A 1050 18.89 7.30 24.07
CA GLU A 1050 17.96 6.38 24.72
C GLU A 1050 16.86 7.15 25.47
N ASP A 1051 15.62 6.71 25.31
CA ASP A 1051 14.56 7.17 26.19
C ASP A 1051 14.58 6.39 27.51
N ARG A 1052 14.52 7.11 28.63
CA ARG A 1052 14.45 6.49 29.96
C ARG A 1052 13.13 5.73 30.17
N ALA A 1053 12.05 6.12 29.48
CA ALA A 1053 10.77 5.45 29.54
C ALA A 1053 10.68 4.20 28.63
N MET A 1054 11.45 4.14 27.55
CA MET A 1054 11.42 3.01 26.58
C MET A 1054 12.46 1.90 26.88
N LYS A 1055 12.95 1.82 28.11
CA LYS A 1055 13.81 0.71 28.54
C LYS A 1055 13.01 -0.58 28.64
N PRO A 1056 13.51 -1.71 28.12
CA PRO A 1056 12.84 -2.99 28.28
C PRO A 1056 12.76 -3.35 29.77
N PRO A 1057 11.64 -3.92 30.26
CA PRO A 1057 11.58 -4.40 31.63
C PRO A 1057 12.63 -5.49 31.82
N VAL A 1058 13.50 -5.31 32.81
CA VAL A 1058 14.62 -6.22 33.07
C VAL A 1058 14.07 -7.62 33.32
N LYS A 1059 14.31 -8.55 32.38
CA LYS A 1059 14.06 -9.97 32.59
C LYS A 1059 14.88 -10.42 33.79
N ARG A 1060 14.24 -10.58 34.96
CA ARG A 1060 14.85 -11.30 36.08
C ARG A 1060 15.21 -12.69 35.56
N SER A 1061 16.50 -13.01 35.59
CA SER A 1061 16.97 -14.36 35.28
C SER A 1061 16.31 -15.32 36.24
N ALA A 1062 15.54 -16.27 35.71
CA ALA A 1062 15.08 -17.42 36.48
C ALA A 1062 16.30 -18.30 36.76
N SER A 1063 17.00 -18.02 37.86
CA SER A 1063 18.12 -18.82 38.35
C SER A 1063 17.56 -20.15 38.86
N TRP A 1064 17.49 -21.14 37.97
CA TRP A 1064 17.26 -22.53 38.36
C TRP A 1064 18.35 -22.92 39.36
N THR A 1065 17.91 -23.12 40.60
CA THR A 1065 18.68 -23.63 41.72
C THR A 1065 17.91 -24.84 42.25
N ASN A 1066 18.62 -25.94 42.47
CA ASN A 1066 18.05 -27.24 42.81
C ASN A 1066 17.34 -27.25 44.17
#